data_AF-A0A435BIY7-F1
#
_entry.id   AF-A0A435BIY7-F1
#
_cell.length_a   1.000
_cell.length_b   1.000
_cell.length_c   1.000
_cell.angle_alpha   90.00
_cell.angle_beta   90.00
_cell.angle_gamma   90.00
#
_symmetry.space_group_name_H-M   'P 1'
#
loop_
_entity.id
_entity.type
_entity.pdbx_description
1 polymer ?
#
loop_
_entity_poly.entity_id
_entity_poly.type
_entity_poly.pdbx_seq_one_letter_code
_entity_poly.pdbx_strand_id
1 'polypeptide(L)'
;MRAILRRRKLVDAKASGLSGQSELGLPAVDGRALYLYRLSDSGFGRLQSELQSKRAMLANPASGSMAGKFVLWASEWFRRHYDGTQRNWSDVGRPLGLCMPQVEWRHLADEGLRYWRIPELRVNGTHHRLAAIARQGGFPVAALEGSGSGWAKGFLERVVSVLLAQDMCSSDIADTVCEEHLHMVPQTWRSKEIRLVSGELAIQIVRLRHMAEEAGVPPGSLVSLWLDDNCKGWRDGLPVSIDSTAGKALIDGLFLTEAAKPISSIKARRLLHLSAGIGRRDLVELQLSGTIQDAGGKSVLASLVNDWNRLRLYASEEFARHVSGELAVADPDADGRWVCRPISARMRYDVPTDVAISLEMRGGGLRVGSPFVLPGGERLTGDLRVYEAIGENAGDVPTELKLIGTGSRGYSPERLYVDTPNDWVCIPSDLSSRCARIAGRPSDARTLWLVQGSAVATSPRHDRYLVRSGQKGELRDELVLSGQTPSGFRASGPDQVLILGEPSFILRRGPRESSAIQEIWWRRPGESTWRPAIERSGFGLFEFAWLDAVTRHIRDRHDAIILPKAFRIERRRNEGPSELSVSGWDGEVYLDAGIQAGPRVWVLGNKDIARSMARARLSNIASDACVLDIPLPHPPWIATWTGGPLPSRESLSHSEINRFVAMADGKDELAGVLLDRDDRAVPGAVAYWQFEDELPLSTVADDLAALLHALGDTAAKVKLGFTHGTNDVWFLRPYECRLIQQSQQWVPDRTLHDQHVRVVGRSPREPACEVDLGPYEGNGGRAPEPIELPPLAGDWLVYLRAGERVLSAPCVIWGELPAAEADTPLAQAMTISDRTERLERLGQLCDAMLVASTGECRAFVQSVIEIALSLDGLRLRLSTS
;
A
#
# COMPACT_ATOMS: atom_id res chain seq x y z
N MET A 1 47.10 64.29 21.26
CA MET A 1 46.93 63.13 20.35
C MET A 1 48.14 62.16 20.39
N ARG A 2 48.56 61.77 21.60
CA ARG A 2 49.63 60.80 21.90
C ARG A 2 49.25 59.91 23.11
N ALA A 3 47.95 59.84 23.43
CA ALA A 3 47.44 59.30 24.69
C ALA A 3 46.49 58.08 24.55
N ILE A 4 46.04 57.73 23.34
CA ILE A 4 45.10 56.60 23.12
C ILE A 4 45.81 55.34 22.57
N LEU A 5 47.05 55.49 22.07
CA LEU A 5 47.90 54.38 21.60
C LEU A 5 48.69 53.65 22.70
N ARG A 6 48.52 54.01 23.98
CA ARG A 6 49.19 53.34 25.12
C ARG A 6 48.29 52.37 25.91
N ARG A 7 46.98 52.32 25.65
CA ARG A 7 46.05 51.44 26.39
C ARG A 7 45.72 50.10 25.71
N ARG A 8 46.19 49.87 24.47
CA ARG A 8 45.96 48.61 23.74
C ARG A 8 47.14 47.63 23.73
N LYS A 9 48.19 47.93 24.52
CA LYS A 9 49.37 47.06 24.72
C LYS A 9 49.41 46.36 26.08
N LEU A 10 48.27 46.30 26.78
CA LEU A 10 48.17 45.73 28.13
C LEU A 10 46.84 44.99 28.32
N VAL A 11 46.46 44.15 27.34
CA VAL A 11 45.66 42.92 27.58
C VAL A 11 46.12 41.86 26.57
N ASP A 12 47.43 41.64 26.48
CA ASP A 12 47.95 40.31 26.13
C ASP A 12 47.73 39.42 27.37
N ALA A 13 46.49 39.00 27.56
CA ALA A 13 46.18 37.91 28.48
C ALA A 13 46.36 36.61 27.70
N LYS A 14 47.55 36.01 27.88
CA LYS A 14 47.92 34.62 27.51
C LYS A 14 46.72 33.77 27.11
N ALA A 15 46.58 33.50 25.82
CA ALA A 15 45.80 32.36 25.37
C ALA A 15 46.48 31.11 25.92
N SER A 16 45.92 30.52 26.97
CA SER A 16 46.34 29.23 27.50
C SER A 16 45.96 28.15 26.48
N GLY A 17 46.78 27.97 25.45
CA GLY A 17 46.74 26.76 24.62
C GLY A 17 46.99 25.52 25.46
N LEU A 18 46.55 24.34 25.03
CA LEU A 18 46.82 23.12 25.78
C LEU A 18 48.34 22.96 25.90
N SER A 19 48.85 22.62 27.09
CA SER A 19 50.21 22.10 27.17
C SER A 19 50.25 20.80 26.34
N GLY A 20 51.00 20.82 25.23
CA GLY A 20 51.08 19.71 24.28
C GLY A 20 50.18 19.79 23.03
N GLN A 21 49.57 20.95 22.67
CA GLN A 21 48.84 21.07 21.38
C GLN A 21 49.70 20.65 20.17
N SER A 22 50.98 21.00 20.19
CA SER A 22 51.96 20.61 19.18
C SER A 22 52.31 19.12 19.20
N GLU A 23 52.24 18.45 20.36
CA GLU A 23 52.54 17.02 20.52
C GLU A 23 51.39 16.11 20.04
N LEU A 24 50.15 16.62 20.12
CA LEU A 24 48.93 15.98 19.61
C LEU A 24 48.61 16.37 18.16
N GLY A 25 49.34 17.34 17.59
CA GLY A 25 49.14 17.80 16.20
C GLY A 25 47.85 18.60 15.96
N LEU A 26 47.30 19.24 17.00
CA LEU A 26 45.98 19.87 16.94
C LEU A 26 46.05 21.37 16.59
N PRO A 27 45.09 21.91 15.82
CA PRO A 27 44.99 23.34 15.55
C PRO A 27 44.65 24.14 16.82
N ALA A 28 44.79 25.47 16.74
CA ALA A 28 44.45 26.37 17.84
C ALA A 28 42.96 26.26 18.20
N VAL A 29 42.65 26.45 19.49
CA VAL A 29 41.28 26.39 20.00
C VAL A 29 40.48 27.59 19.49
N ASP A 30 39.44 27.32 18.70
CA ASP A 30 38.67 28.36 18.02
C ASP A 30 37.14 28.21 18.09
N GLY A 31 36.63 27.19 18.79
CA GLY A 31 35.19 26.97 18.93
C GLY A 31 34.57 26.02 17.91
N ARG A 32 35.34 25.50 16.94
CA ARG A 32 34.84 24.45 16.03
C ARG A 32 34.51 23.17 16.80
N ALA A 33 33.66 22.31 16.24
CA ALA A 33 33.31 21.03 16.84
C ALA A 33 34.52 20.10 17.00
N LEU A 34 34.56 19.26 18.03
CA LEU A 34 35.79 18.54 18.42
C LEU A 34 36.23 17.48 17.42
N TYR A 35 35.31 16.84 16.70
CA TYR A 35 35.63 15.88 15.64
C TYR A 35 36.45 16.54 14.51
N LEU A 36 36.36 17.87 14.34
CA LEU A 36 37.13 18.64 13.36
C LEU A 36 38.57 18.88 13.75
N TYR A 37 38.95 18.57 15.00
CA TYR A 37 40.34 18.58 15.42
C TYR A 37 41.09 17.30 15.01
N ARG A 38 40.37 16.31 14.43
CA ARG A 38 40.92 15.09 13.81
C ARG A 38 41.97 14.38 14.66
N LEU A 39 41.57 14.00 15.86
CA LEU A 39 42.44 13.25 16.76
C LEU A 39 42.76 11.88 16.13
N SER A 40 44.02 11.67 15.75
CA SER A 40 44.48 10.41 15.18
C SER A 40 44.36 9.26 16.18
N ASP A 41 44.38 8.01 15.72
CA ASP A 41 44.33 6.84 16.60
C ASP A 41 45.48 6.83 17.63
N SER A 42 46.68 7.19 17.18
CA SER A 42 47.86 7.34 18.05
C SER A 42 47.76 8.56 18.98
N GLY A 43 47.07 9.63 18.56
CA GLY A 43 46.75 10.79 19.38
C GLY A 43 45.73 10.45 20.48
N PHE A 44 44.69 9.70 20.14
CA PHE A 44 43.66 9.23 21.06
C PHE A 44 44.24 8.32 22.14
N GLY A 45 45.07 7.33 21.75
CA GLY A 45 45.75 6.45 22.71
C GLY A 45 46.68 7.20 23.66
N ARG A 46 47.49 8.13 23.15
CA ARG A 46 48.37 8.97 24.00
C ARG A 46 47.58 9.85 24.95
N LEU A 47 46.50 10.47 24.47
CA LEU A 47 45.62 11.32 25.28
C LEU A 47 44.95 10.53 26.41
N GLN A 48 44.51 9.30 26.11
CA GLN A 48 43.93 8.40 27.11
C GLN A 48 44.94 8.06 28.22
N SER A 49 46.17 7.67 27.86
CA SER A 49 47.24 7.39 28.83
C SER A 49 47.61 8.62 29.66
N GLU A 50 47.63 9.80 29.05
CA GLU A 50 47.88 11.05 29.78
C GLU A 50 46.79 11.31 30.83
N LEU A 51 45.51 11.19 30.44
CA LEU A 51 44.37 11.40 31.35
C LEU A 51 44.35 10.37 32.49
N GLN A 52 44.67 9.10 32.21
CA GLN A 52 44.82 8.06 33.23
C GLN A 52 45.92 8.40 34.25
N SER A 53 47.10 8.81 33.76
CA SER A 53 48.24 9.18 34.63
C SER A 53 47.98 10.40 35.51
N LYS A 54 47.06 11.29 35.08
CA LYS A 54 46.71 12.54 35.75
C LYS A 54 45.30 12.54 36.36
N ARG A 55 44.73 11.37 36.63
CA ARG A 55 43.35 11.20 37.14
C ARG A 55 43.00 12.09 38.36
N ALA A 56 43.94 12.31 39.28
CA ALA A 56 43.72 13.15 40.47
C ALA A 56 43.49 14.62 40.11
N MET A 57 44.06 15.10 38.99
CA MET A 57 43.86 16.46 38.49
C MET A 57 42.54 16.63 37.73
N LEU A 58 41.87 15.55 37.34
CA LEU A 58 40.54 15.59 36.72
C LEU A 58 39.42 15.75 37.77
N ALA A 59 39.64 15.25 38.99
CA ALA A 59 38.72 15.43 40.12
C ALA A 59 38.67 16.87 40.64
N ASN A 60 39.77 17.62 40.51
CA ASN A 60 39.83 19.02 40.85
C ASN A 60 40.63 19.79 39.78
N PRO A 61 40.00 20.12 38.63
CA PRO A 61 40.69 20.73 37.50
C PRO A 61 41.03 22.20 37.83
N ALA A 62 42.18 22.44 38.45
CA ALA A 62 42.70 23.79 38.71
C ALA A 62 43.09 24.56 37.43
N SER A 63 43.15 23.87 36.28
CA SER A 63 43.49 24.42 34.96
C SER A 63 42.48 23.93 33.92
N GLY A 64 41.84 24.87 33.21
CA GLY A 64 40.87 24.57 32.15
C GLY A 64 41.46 23.73 31.00
N SER A 65 42.79 23.68 30.84
CA SER A 65 43.44 22.85 29.83
C SER A 65 43.23 21.35 30.05
N MET A 66 43.18 20.86 31.29
CA MET A 66 42.99 19.43 31.57
C MET A 66 41.54 19.01 31.35
N ALA A 67 40.60 19.88 31.73
CA ALA A 67 39.18 19.72 31.40
C ALA A 67 38.96 19.71 29.87
N GLY A 68 39.69 20.56 29.14
CA GLY A 68 39.74 20.53 27.68
C GLY A 68 40.21 19.18 27.11
N LYS A 69 41.34 18.63 27.61
CA LYS A 69 41.82 17.30 27.21
C LYS A 69 40.78 16.20 27.42
N PHE A 70 40.14 16.22 28.60
CA PHE A 70 39.08 15.27 28.91
C PHE A 70 37.92 15.37 27.93
N VAL A 71 37.42 16.56 27.67
CA VAL A 71 36.28 16.77 26.75
C VAL A 71 36.59 16.32 25.32
N LEU A 72 37.79 16.58 24.82
CA LEU A 72 38.24 16.10 23.51
C LEU A 72 38.38 14.57 23.45
N TRP A 73 38.93 13.96 24.50
CA TRP A 73 39.02 12.50 24.58
C TRP A 73 37.64 11.86 24.69
N ALA A 74 36.76 12.40 25.54
CA ALA A 74 35.42 11.86 25.79
C ALA A 74 34.54 11.94 24.53
N SER A 75 34.61 13.03 23.76
CA SER A 75 33.91 13.14 22.48
C SER A 75 34.38 12.06 21.49
N GLU A 76 35.68 11.82 21.42
CA GLU A 76 36.26 10.80 20.54
C GLU A 76 35.98 9.37 21.03
N TRP A 77 35.89 9.16 22.34
CA TRP A 77 35.49 7.89 22.93
C TRP A 77 34.05 7.53 22.55
N PHE A 78 33.12 8.49 22.62
CA PHE A 78 31.72 8.28 22.17
C PHE A 78 31.64 7.90 20.70
N ARG A 79 32.49 8.47 19.84
CA ARG A 79 32.52 8.11 18.42
C ARG A 79 32.96 6.65 18.18
N ARG A 80 33.95 6.20 18.94
CA ARG A 80 34.66 4.92 18.71
C ARG A 80 34.07 3.72 19.45
N HIS A 81 33.61 3.92 20.68
CA HIS A 81 33.32 2.83 21.61
C HIS A 81 31.88 2.83 22.13
N TYR A 82 31.05 3.77 21.69
CA TYR A 82 29.65 3.80 22.11
C TYR A 82 28.85 2.70 21.42
N ASP A 83 28.28 1.81 22.23
CA ASP A 83 27.52 0.63 21.81
C ASP A 83 26.01 0.90 21.61
N GLY A 84 25.57 2.14 21.85
CA GLY A 84 24.17 2.54 21.75
C GLY A 84 23.40 2.53 23.07
N THR A 85 23.93 2.05 24.19
CA THR A 85 23.19 1.94 25.46
C THR A 85 23.13 3.27 26.27
N GLN A 86 22.49 3.29 27.45
CA GLN A 86 22.35 4.54 28.24
C GLN A 86 23.71 5.17 28.54
N ARG A 87 23.82 6.49 28.31
CA ARG A 87 25.07 7.25 28.48
C ARG A 87 25.19 7.71 29.92
N ASN A 88 26.06 7.07 30.69
CA ASN A 88 26.39 7.51 32.05
C ASN A 88 27.86 7.92 32.14
N TRP A 89 28.15 8.85 33.05
CA TRP A 89 29.53 9.27 33.32
C TRP A 89 30.43 8.11 33.75
N SER A 90 29.86 7.04 34.31
CA SER A 90 30.57 5.80 34.65
C SER A 90 31.20 5.11 33.45
N ASP A 91 30.60 5.21 32.26
CA ASP A 91 31.07 4.51 31.07
C ASP A 91 32.26 5.23 30.45
N VAL A 92 32.25 6.56 30.47
CA VAL A 92 33.37 7.42 30.08
C VAL A 92 34.47 7.41 31.16
N GLY A 93 34.10 7.24 32.44
CA GLY A 93 35.03 7.17 33.56
C GLY A 93 35.80 5.85 33.66
N ARG A 94 35.18 4.72 33.27
CA ARG A 94 35.76 3.37 33.40
C ARG A 94 37.10 3.20 32.65
N PRO A 95 37.25 3.61 31.37
CA PRO A 95 38.54 3.55 30.66
C PRO A 95 39.63 4.40 31.32
N LEU A 96 39.25 5.47 32.04
CA LEU A 96 40.19 6.36 32.73
C LEU A 96 40.45 5.95 34.19
N GLY A 97 39.72 4.95 34.72
CA GLY A 97 39.75 4.59 36.14
C GLY A 97 39.22 5.70 37.05
N LEU A 98 38.25 6.49 36.58
CA LEU A 98 37.61 7.58 37.32
C LEU A 98 36.28 7.16 37.93
N CYS A 99 36.08 7.51 39.19
CA CYS A 99 34.80 7.44 39.88
C CYS A 99 34.65 8.74 40.68
N MET A 100 33.68 9.57 40.34
CA MET A 100 33.46 10.87 40.98
C MET A 100 31.96 11.21 41.09
N PRO A 101 31.58 12.07 42.05
CA PRO A 101 30.22 12.59 42.19
C PRO A 101 29.74 13.37 40.95
N GLN A 102 28.42 13.41 40.76
CA GLN A 102 27.78 14.10 39.61
C GLN A 102 28.16 15.59 39.51
N VAL A 103 28.40 16.26 40.63
CA VAL A 103 28.79 17.69 40.66
C VAL A 103 30.18 17.89 40.06
N GLU A 104 31.13 16.99 40.32
CA GLU A 104 32.48 17.05 39.78
C GLU A 104 32.49 16.76 38.27
N TRP A 105 31.70 15.78 37.82
CA TRP A 105 31.49 15.54 36.39
C TRP A 105 30.93 16.75 35.66
N ARG A 106 29.94 17.42 36.27
CA ARG A 106 29.34 18.64 35.70
C ARG A 106 30.36 19.77 35.58
N HIS A 107 31.15 20.00 36.63
CA HIS A 107 32.18 21.03 36.64
C HIS A 107 33.29 20.74 35.62
N LEU A 108 33.77 19.49 35.55
CA LEU A 108 34.79 19.06 34.58
C LEU A 108 34.32 19.25 33.14
N ALA A 109 33.06 18.91 32.85
CA ALA A 109 32.47 19.09 31.53
C ALA A 109 32.25 20.58 31.18
N ASP A 110 31.76 21.39 32.12
CA ASP A 110 31.55 22.82 31.90
C ASP A 110 32.88 23.53 31.61
N GLU A 111 33.91 23.26 32.42
CA GLU A 111 35.24 23.82 32.21
C GLU A 111 35.85 23.38 30.88
N GLY A 112 35.66 22.12 30.49
CA GLY A 112 36.19 21.61 29.22
C GLY A 112 35.46 22.18 28.01
N LEU A 113 34.13 22.24 28.03
CA LEU A 113 33.33 22.85 26.95
C LEU A 113 33.65 24.34 26.81
N ARG A 114 33.76 25.06 27.93
CA ARG A 114 34.15 26.48 27.98
C ARG A 114 35.57 26.68 27.45
N TYR A 115 36.50 25.79 27.80
CA TYR A 115 37.86 25.80 27.27
C TYR A 115 37.86 25.74 25.75
N TRP A 116 37.07 24.83 25.17
CA TRP A 116 36.93 24.69 23.71
C TRP A 116 36.07 25.76 23.04
N ARG A 117 35.49 26.70 23.80
CA ARG A 117 34.53 27.72 23.33
C ARG A 117 33.28 27.12 22.68
N ILE A 118 32.85 25.95 23.16
CA ILE A 118 31.67 25.26 22.67
C ILE A 118 30.46 25.72 23.49
N PRO A 119 29.37 26.18 22.83
CA PRO A 119 28.20 26.68 23.53
C PRO A 119 27.50 25.58 24.33
N GLU A 120 26.84 25.98 25.42
CA GLU A 120 26.09 25.06 26.28
C GLU A 120 24.88 24.47 25.55
N LEU A 121 24.67 23.16 25.69
CA LEU A 121 23.46 22.49 25.18
C LEU A 121 22.36 22.53 26.24
N ARG A 122 21.52 23.56 26.20
CA ARG A 122 20.35 23.67 27.08
C ARG A 122 19.09 23.19 26.38
N VAL A 123 18.34 22.32 27.04
CA VAL A 123 16.99 21.96 26.64
C VAL A 123 16.07 22.05 27.84
N ASN A 124 14.95 22.76 27.70
CA ASN A 124 13.99 23.00 28.78
C ASN A 124 14.67 23.51 30.06
N GLY A 125 15.66 24.40 29.92
CA GLY A 125 16.43 24.96 31.03
C GLY A 125 17.48 24.02 31.65
N THR A 126 17.55 22.75 31.23
CA THR A 126 18.53 21.77 31.74
C THR A 126 19.77 21.73 30.84
N HIS A 127 20.97 21.78 31.44
CA HIS A 127 22.23 21.67 30.69
C HIS A 127 22.65 20.21 30.50
N HIS A 128 22.54 19.70 29.27
CA HIS A 128 22.85 18.33 28.88
C HIS A 128 24.33 18.16 28.51
N ARG A 129 25.22 18.15 29.50
CA ARG A 129 26.69 18.16 29.31
C ARG A 129 27.25 16.93 28.59
N LEU A 130 26.81 15.73 28.97
CA LEU A 130 27.31 14.49 28.36
C LEU A 130 26.88 14.41 26.88
N ALA A 131 25.66 14.87 26.58
CA ALA A 131 25.16 15.06 25.22
C ALA A 131 25.94 16.13 24.46
N ALA A 132 26.24 17.27 25.11
CA ALA A 132 27.03 18.36 24.53
C ALA A 132 28.40 17.85 24.09
N ILE A 133 29.07 17.01 24.90
CA ILE A 133 30.35 16.37 24.59
C ILE A 133 30.20 15.33 23.49
N ALA A 134 29.20 14.44 23.58
CA ALA A 134 28.98 13.39 22.59
C ALA A 134 28.72 13.96 21.18
N ARG A 135 27.97 15.07 21.08
CA ARG A 135 27.76 15.80 19.80
C ARG A 135 29.06 16.26 19.17
N GLN A 136 30.07 16.58 19.98
CA GLN A 136 31.36 16.99 19.45
C GLN A 136 32.15 15.82 18.87
N GLY A 137 31.74 14.57 19.12
CA GLY A 137 32.36 13.36 18.59
C GLY A 137 31.84 12.93 17.23
N GLY A 138 30.71 13.45 16.75
CA GLY A 138 30.08 12.99 15.51
C GLY A 138 29.37 11.63 15.62
N PHE A 139 29.07 11.00 14.47
CA PHE A 139 28.34 9.72 14.41
C PHE A 139 29.13 8.52 14.94
N PRO A 140 28.53 7.63 15.78
CA PRO A 140 29.18 6.40 16.22
C PRO A 140 29.43 5.41 15.07
N VAL A 141 30.60 4.78 15.05
CA VAL A 141 30.98 3.81 13.99
C VAL A 141 30.01 2.62 13.90
N ALA A 142 29.51 2.14 15.03
CA ALA A 142 28.56 1.01 15.10
C ALA A 142 27.19 1.29 14.45
N ALA A 143 26.84 2.56 14.19
CA ALA A 143 25.64 2.93 13.44
C ALA A 143 25.85 2.86 11.91
N LEU A 144 27.10 2.80 11.46
CA LEU A 144 27.52 2.78 10.05
C LEU A 144 28.03 1.42 9.59
N GLU A 145 28.61 0.62 10.49
CA GLU A 145 29.28 -0.66 10.19
C GLU A 145 28.88 -1.76 11.22
N GLY A 146 28.67 -3.00 10.76
CA GLY A 146 28.53 -4.19 11.63
C GLY A 146 27.10 -4.68 11.94
N SER A 147 26.97 -5.45 13.02
CA SER A 147 25.80 -6.24 13.44
C SER A 147 24.51 -5.44 13.72
N GLY A 148 24.58 -4.10 13.68
CA GLY A 148 23.47 -3.16 13.82
C GLY A 148 22.92 -2.67 12.47
N SER A 149 22.68 -3.59 11.54
CA SER A 149 21.84 -3.45 10.34
C SER A 149 21.56 -2.02 9.82
N GLY A 150 22.54 -1.32 9.23
CA GLY A 150 22.38 -0.25 8.21
C GLY A 150 21.31 0.84 8.39
N TRP A 151 20.72 1.01 9.57
CA TRP A 151 19.48 1.77 9.79
C TRP A 151 19.71 3.26 9.63
N ALA A 152 20.92 3.73 9.93
CA ALA A 152 21.29 5.13 9.86
C ALA A 152 21.10 5.68 8.44
N LYS A 153 21.42 4.88 7.41
CA LYS A 153 21.22 5.26 6.01
C LYS A 153 19.75 5.56 5.73
N GLY A 154 18.85 4.60 5.94
CA GLY A 154 17.42 4.77 5.62
C GLY A 154 16.75 5.87 6.46
N PHE A 155 17.15 6.03 7.72
CA PHE A 155 16.68 7.13 8.56
C PHE A 155 17.16 8.50 8.04
N LEU A 156 18.45 8.64 7.72
CA LEU A 156 19.04 9.88 7.24
C LEU A 156 18.52 10.27 5.83
N GLU A 157 18.36 9.31 4.93
CA GLU A 157 17.75 9.54 3.61
C GLU A 157 16.31 10.04 3.76
N ARG A 158 15.53 9.48 4.70
CA ARG A 158 14.19 9.99 5.00
C ARG A 158 14.23 11.42 5.52
N VAL A 159 15.09 11.73 6.49
CA VAL A 159 15.21 13.09 7.05
C VAL A 159 15.65 14.09 5.96
N VAL A 160 16.67 13.75 5.17
CA VAL A 160 17.16 14.60 4.06
C VAL A 160 16.06 14.82 3.02
N SER A 161 15.33 13.78 2.60
CA SER A 161 14.24 13.94 1.63
C SER A 161 13.17 14.92 2.13
N VAL A 162 12.75 14.82 3.39
CA VAL A 162 11.75 15.73 3.96
C VAL A 162 12.27 17.16 4.05
N LEU A 163 13.52 17.36 4.47
CA LEU A 163 14.11 18.70 4.57
C LEU A 163 14.38 19.36 3.22
N LEU A 164 14.69 18.58 2.17
CA LEU A 164 14.80 19.08 0.79
C LEU A 164 13.46 19.60 0.23
N ALA A 165 12.33 19.14 0.77
CA ALA A 165 11.01 19.58 0.36
C ALA A 165 10.54 20.86 1.09
N GLN A 166 11.33 21.38 2.03
CA GLN A 166 11.01 22.58 2.82
C GLN A 166 11.68 23.82 2.20
N ASP A 167 10.97 24.95 2.20
CA ASP A 167 11.51 26.23 1.71
C ASP A 167 12.64 26.77 2.60
N MET A 168 12.63 26.43 3.89
CA MET A 168 13.62 26.85 4.89
C MET A 168 13.98 25.70 5.82
N CYS A 169 15.28 25.45 5.98
CA CYS A 169 15.80 24.39 6.83
C CYS A 169 16.50 24.98 8.06
N SER A 170 15.99 24.73 9.26
CA SER A 170 16.55 25.19 10.54
C SER A 170 16.83 24.01 11.47
N SER A 171 17.66 24.23 12.50
CA SER A 171 17.95 23.19 13.50
C SER A 171 16.69 22.70 14.21
N ASP A 172 15.72 23.58 14.45
CA ASP A 172 14.47 23.23 15.13
C ASP A 172 13.57 22.38 14.22
N ILE A 173 13.48 22.74 12.94
CA ILE A 173 12.73 21.96 11.93
C ILE A 173 13.35 20.57 11.76
N ALA A 174 14.67 20.49 11.66
CA ALA A 174 15.36 19.21 11.54
C ALA A 174 15.18 18.32 12.78
N ASP A 175 15.15 18.90 13.99
CA ASP A 175 14.90 18.14 15.22
C ASP A 175 13.46 17.56 15.24
N THR A 176 12.46 18.34 14.81
CA THR A 176 11.07 17.88 14.66
C THR A 176 10.96 16.75 13.65
N VAL A 177 11.53 16.91 12.46
CA VAL A 177 11.50 15.86 11.41
C VAL A 177 12.20 14.59 11.90
N CYS A 178 13.34 14.70 12.59
CA CYS A 178 14.00 13.56 13.18
C CYS A 178 13.19 12.91 14.32
N GLU A 179 12.37 13.67 15.06
CA GLU A 179 11.48 13.14 16.11
C GLU A 179 10.36 12.28 15.51
N GLU A 180 9.69 12.78 14.47
CA GLU A 180 8.60 12.09 13.77
C GLU A 180 9.07 10.75 13.16
N HIS A 181 10.31 10.72 12.68
CA HIS A 181 10.90 9.54 12.03
C HIS A 181 11.74 8.66 12.97
N LEU A 182 11.80 8.95 14.26
CA LEU A 182 12.64 8.22 15.22
C LEU A 182 12.25 6.74 15.37
N HIS A 183 11.03 6.37 14.98
CA HIS A 183 10.57 4.97 14.94
C HIS A 183 11.40 4.08 14.01
N MET A 184 12.02 4.66 12.96
CA MET A 184 12.92 3.97 12.02
C MET A 184 14.27 3.58 12.65
N VAL A 185 14.61 4.20 13.77
CA VAL A 185 15.82 3.91 14.54
C VAL A 185 15.55 2.73 15.47
N PRO A 186 16.41 1.70 15.57
CA PRO A 186 16.21 0.60 16.50
C PRO A 186 16.09 1.10 17.93
N GLN A 187 15.28 0.44 18.76
CA GLN A 187 14.93 0.94 20.10
C GLN A 187 16.17 1.22 20.97
N THR A 188 17.24 0.43 20.82
CA THR A 188 18.53 0.65 21.50
C THR A 188 19.16 2.00 21.14
N TRP A 189 18.93 2.53 19.95
CA TRP A 189 19.54 3.76 19.43
C TRP A 189 18.61 4.98 19.48
N ARG A 190 17.35 4.82 19.92
CA ARG A 190 16.38 5.93 20.01
C ARG A 190 16.74 6.88 21.15
N SER A 191 17.54 7.89 20.83
CA SER A 191 18.01 8.91 21.77
C SER A 191 17.87 10.30 21.18
N LYS A 192 17.76 11.30 22.06
CA LYS A 192 17.74 12.70 21.65
C LYS A 192 19.03 13.14 20.96
N GLU A 193 20.15 12.57 21.38
CA GLU A 193 21.46 12.88 20.83
C GLU A 193 21.62 12.38 19.39
N ILE A 194 21.06 11.20 19.07
CA ILE A 194 21.00 10.71 17.69
C ILE A 194 20.13 11.62 16.83
N ARG A 195 18.97 12.05 17.36
CA ARG A 195 18.09 13.01 16.69
C ARG A 195 18.84 14.29 16.26
N LEU A 196 19.55 14.89 17.21
CA LEU A 196 20.26 16.15 16.99
C LEU A 196 21.44 16.02 16.00
N VAL A 197 22.26 14.96 16.11
CA VAL A 197 23.39 14.75 15.18
C VAL A 197 22.89 14.38 13.78
N SER A 198 21.80 13.62 13.67
CA SER A 198 21.15 13.32 12.38
C SER A 198 20.58 14.58 11.71
N GLY A 199 19.90 15.44 12.48
CA GLY A 199 19.38 16.70 11.97
C GLY A 199 20.50 17.65 11.50
N GLU A 200 21.59 17.74 12.26
CA GLU A 200 22.76 18.56 11.90
C GLU A 200 23.43 18.06 10.61
N LEU A 201 23.59 16.74 10.45
CA LEU A 201 24.09 16.14 9.21
C LEU A 201 23.17 16.45 8.02
N ALA A 202 21.86 16.22 8.19
CA ALA A 202 20.89 16.40 7.12
C ALA A 202 20.84 17.87 6.63
N ILE A 203 20.90 18.84 7.54
CA ILE A 203 20.99 20.27 7.20
C ILE A 203 22.24 20.55 6.35
N GLN A 204 23.41 20.01 6.72
CA GLN A 204 24.63 20.25 5.95
C GLN A 204 24.58 19.61 4.56
N ILE A 205 23.99 18.41 4.43
CA ILE A 205 23.78 17.77 3.12
C ILE A 205 22.86 18.64 2.24
N VAL A 206 21.71 19.07 2.76
CA VAL A 206 20.77 19.95 2.03
C VAL A 206 21.48 21.22 1.57
N ARG A 207 22.24 21.87 2.45
CA ARG A 207 22.98 23.09 2.14
C ARG A 207 24.02 22.89 1.04
N LEU A 208 24.86 21.85 1.15
CA LEU A 208 25.89 21.55 0.16
C LEU A 208 25.29 21.21 -1.21
N ARG A 209 24.14 20.55 -1.20
CA ARG A 209 23.41 20.22 -2.42
C ARG A 209 22.82 21.46 -3.09
N HIS A 210 22.10 22.31 -2.36
CA HIS A 210 21.57 23.56 -2.93
C HIS A 210 22.69 24.42 -3.52
N MET A 211 23.85 24.48 -2.85
CA MET A 211 25.02 25.20 -3.37
C MET A 211 25.55 24.63 -4.69
N ALA A 212 25.53 23.31 -4.88
CA ALA A 212 25.90 22.67 -6.14
C ALA A 212 24.84 22.90 -7.24
N GLU A 213 23.56 22.84 -6.90
CA GLU A 213 22.45 23.11 -7.82
C GLU A 213 22.45 24.57 -8.30
N GLU A 214 22.69 25.54 -7.40
CA GLU A 214 22.88 26.96 -7.73
C GLU A 214 24.08 27.19 -8.66
N ALA A 215 25.11 26.34 -8.55
CA ALA A 215 26.27 26.35 -9.45
C ALA A 215 26.02 25.62 -10.79
N GLY A 216 24.81 25.12 -11.03
CA GLY A 216 24.41 24.49 -12.29
C GLY A 216 24.72 23.00 -12.40
N VAL A 217 24.99 22.30 -11.28
CA VAL A 217 25.19 20.84 -11.27
C VAL A 217 23.85 20.13 -11.53
N PRO A 218 23.76 19.24 -12.54
CA PRO A 218 22.50 18.55 -12.85
C PRO A 218 22.03 17.63 -11.71
N PRO A 219 20.70 17.54 -11.46
CA PRO A 219 20.13 16.56 -10.53
C PRO A 219 20.57 15.12 -10.84
N GLY A 220 20.85 14.32 -9.81
CA GLY A 220 21.32 12.94 -9.96
C GLY A 220 22.82 12.79 -10.24
N SER A 221 23.56 13.90 -10.35
CA SER A 221 25.02 13.87 -10.41
C SER A 221 25.62 13.53 -9.05
N LEU A 222 26.82 12.95 -9.03
CA LEU A 222 27.61 12.77 -7.80
C LEU A 222 28.12 14.13 -7.32
N VAL A 223 27.33 14.81 -6.50
CA VAL A 223 27.63 16.14 -5.93
C VAL A 223 28.98 16.14 -5.20
N SER A 224 29.36 15.02 -4.59
CA SER A 224 30.65 14.85 -3.92
C SER A 224 31.85 15.04 -4.84
N LEU A 225 31.79 14.60 -6.10
CA LEU A 225 32.87 14.81 -7.09
C LEU A 225 33.01 16.29 -7.46
N TRP A 226 31.88 16.97 -7.68
CA TRP A 226 31.91 18.40 -7.95
C TRP A 226 32.45 19.20 -6.76
N LEU A 227 32.06 18.84 -5.53
CA LEU A 227 32.57 19.46 -4.32
C LEU A 227 34.08 19.22 -4.13
N ASP A 228 34.61 18.09 -4.59
CA ASP A 228 36.06 17.80 -4.53
C ASP A 228 36.89 18.76 -5.38
N ASP A 229 36.37 19.10 -6.56
CA ASP A 229 37.04 19.99 -7.49
C ASP A 229 36.86 21.47 -7.12
N ASN A 230 35.70 21.83 -6.55
CA ASN A 230 35.29 23.23 -6.40
C ASN A 230 35.28 23.74 -4.94
N CYS A 231 35.20 22.85 -3.95
CA CYS A 231 35.05 23.21 -2.54
C CYS A 231 36.12 22.50 -1.68
N LYS A 232 37.36 22.98 -1.71
CA LYS A 232 38.45 22.38 -0.91
C LYS A 232 38.08 22.28 0.57
N GLY A 233 38.15 21.07 1.12
CA GLY A 233 37.86 20.81 2.53
C GLY A 233 36.37 20.78 2.90
N TRP A 234 35.44 20.66 1.93
CA TRP A 234 34.00 20.59 2.24
C TRP A 234 33.63 19.44 3.20
N ARG A 235 34.36 18.31 3.12
CA ARG A 235 34.21 17.17 4.03
C ARG A 235 34.60 17.52 5.48
N ASP A 236 35.39 18.57 5.67
CA ASP A 236 35.77 19.10 6.99
C ASP A 236 34.61 19.89 7.64
N GLY A 237 33.43 19.98 7.01
CA GLY A 237 32.25 20.63 7.58
C GLY A 237 31.16 19.66 8.05
N LEU A 238 31.32 18.36 7.84
CA LEU A 238 30.29 17.35 8.11
C LEU A 238 30.46 16.72 9.50
N PRO A 239 29.38 16.52 10.29
CA PRO A 239 29.43 15.91 11.63
C PRO A 239 29.78 14.41 11.65
N VAL A 240 30.39 13.90 10.58
CA VAL A 240 30.81 12.51 10.38
C VAL A 240 32.22 12.52 9.78
N SER A 241 33.14 11.72 10.34
CA SER A 241 34.43 11.45 9.68
C SER A 241 34.18 10.43 8.56
N ILE A 242 34.50 10.83 7.32
CA ILE A 242 34.26 10.08 6.08
C ILE A 242 35.51 9.27 5.67
N ASP A 243 36.33 8.91 6.66
CA ASP A 243 37.61 8.25 6.38
C ASP A 243 37.43 6.76 6.07
N SER A 244 36.27 6.17 6.38
CA SER A 244 35.91 4.79 6.03
C SER A 244 35.12 4.70 4.71
N THR A 245 35.22 3.55 4.05
CA THR A 245 34.45 3.24 2.82
C THR A 245 32.94 3.35 3.04
N ALA A 246 32.45 2.94 4.22
CA ALA A 246 31.03 3.03 4.57
C ALA A 246 30.56 4.49 4.74
N GLY A 247 31.39 5.34 5.35
CA GLY A 247 31.11 6.77 5.47
C GLY A 247 31.00 7.46 4.11
N LYS A 248 31.88 7.13 3.16
CA LYS A 248 31.83 7.69 1.78
C LYS A 248 30.54 7.28 1.06
N ALA A 249 30.22 5.99 1.09
CA ALA A 249 29.01 5.46 0.46
C ALA A 249 27.71 6.04 1.06
N LEU A 250 27.68 6.31 2.37
CA LEU A 250 26.55 6.99 3.01
C LEU A 250 26.35 8.39 2.42
N ILE A 251 27.40 9.21 2.40
CA ILE A 251 27.34 10.60 1.95
C ILE A 251 26.93 10.70 0.48
N ASP A 252 27.50 9.86 -0.38
CA ASP A 252 27.11 9.79 -1.79
C ASP A 252 25.63 9.42 -1.94
N GLY A 253 25.13 8.47 -1.14
CA GLY A 253 23.71 8.11 -1.10
C GLY A 253 22.79 9.26 -0.63
N LEU A 254 23.23 10.03 0.37
CA LEU A 254 22.46 11.19 0.86
C LEU A 254 22.39 12.31 -0.18
N PHE A 255 23.43 12.52 -1.00
CA PHE A 255 23.36 13.49 -2.10
C PHE A 255 22.42 13.07 -3.23
N LEU A 256 22.28 11.76 -3.46
CA LEU A 256 21.35 11.21 -4.46
C LEU A 256 19.90 11.13 -3.98
N THR A 257 19.63 11.44 -2.71
CA THR A 257 18.28 11.38 -2.12
C THR A 257 17.36 12.40 -2.78
N GLU A 258 16.24 12.00 -3.36
CA GLU A 258 15.27 12.95 -3.92
C GLU A 258 14.49 13.69 -2.82
N ALA A 259 14.07 14.93 -3.10
CA ALA A 259 13.16 15.66 -2.21
C ALA A 259 11.87 14.86 -2.04
N ALA A 260 11.38 14.77 -0.81
CA ALA A 260 10.12 14.12 -0.52
C ALA A 260 9.03 14.81 -1.33
N LYS A 261 8.36 14.05 -2.20
CA LYS A 261 7.15 14.56 -2.84
C LYS A 261 6.15 14.87 -1.71
N PRO A 262 5.41 15.99 -1.79
CA PRO A 262 4.36 16.27 -0.82
C PRO A 262 3.50 15.02 -0.67
N ILE A 263 3.12 14.68 0.57
CA ILE A 263 2.33 13.47 0.86
C ILE A 263 1.12 13.49 -0.07
N SER A 264 1.19 12.71 -1.16
CA SER A 264 0.12 12.66 -2.14
C SER A 264 -1.03 11.89 -1.53
N SER A 265 -2.26 12.12 -1.99
CA SER A 265 -3.35 11.24 -1.64
C SER A 265 -3.05 9.82 -2.15
N ILE A 266 -3.51 8.82 -1.40
CA ILE A 266 -3.59 7.46 -1.96
C ILE A 266 -4.49 7.48 -3.20
N LYS A 267 -4.18 6.62 -4.17
CA LYS A 267 -4.90 6.59 -5.45
C LYS A 267 -4.78 5.25 -6.16
N ALA A 268 -5.63 5.03 -7.15
CA ALA A 268 -5.55 3.93 -8.08
C ALA A 268 -5.09 4.43 -9.46
N ARG A 269 -4.40 3.57 -10.22
CA ARG A 269 -4.05 3.80 -11.62
C ARG A 269 -4.55 2.64 -12.45
N ARG A 270 -5.33 2.93 -13.49
CA ARG A 270 -5.75 1.92 -14.46
C ARG A 270 -4.70 1.76 -15.55
N LEU A 271 -4.35 0.52 -15.81
CA LEU A 271 -3.34 0.11 -16.76
C LEU A 271 -3.94 -0.89 -17.76
N LEU A 272 -3.43 -0.88 -18.98
CA LEU A 272 -3.70 -1.88 -19.99
C LEU A 272 -2.38 -2.57 -20.32
N HIS A 273 -2.31 -3.87 -20.06
CA HIS A 273 -1.16 -4.70 -20.40
C HIS A 273 -1.40 -5.43 -21.72
N LEU A 274 -0.40 -5.37 -22.59
CA LEU A 274 -0.38 -5.96 -23.93
C LEU A 274 0.70 -7.04 -23.98
N SER A 275 0.30 -8.31 -24.09
CA SER A 275 1.22 -9.45 -24.18
C SER A 275 1.01 -10.25 -25.47
N ALA A 276 2.13 -10.62 -26.12
CA ALA A 276 2.16 -11.36 -27.39
C ALA A 276 1.53 -12.77 -27.32
N GLY A 277 1.30 -13.33 -26.11
CA GLY A 277 0.69 -14.63 -25.88
C GLY A 277 -0.68 -14.59 -25.19
N ILE A 278 -0.82 -13.74 -24.17
CA ILE A 278 -1.95 -13.69 -23.23
C ILE A 278 -3.06 -12.74 -23.70
N GLY A 279 -2.76 -11.83 -24.64
CA GLY A 279 -3.71 -10.82 -25.11
C GLY A 279 -3.73 -9.59 -24.23
N ARG A 280 -4.90 -8.94 -24.13
CA ARG A 280 -5.12 -7.68 -23.43
C ARG A 280 -5.61 -7.94 -22.02
N ARG A 281 -5.02 -7.28 -21.03
CA ARG A 281 -5.47 -7.35 -19.63
C ARG A 281 -5.65 -5.97 -19.03
N ASP A 282 -6.81 -5.75 -18.41
CA ASP A 282 -7.10 -4.56 -17.64
C ASP A 282 -6.58 -4.75 -16.21
N LEU A 283 -5.73 -3.84 -15.79
CA LEU A 283 -5.02 -3.89 -14.53
C LEU A 283 -5.29 -2.62 -13.72
N VAL A 284 -5.21 -2.76 -12.41
CA VAL A 284 -5.19 -1.65 -11.46
C VAL A 284 -3.92 -1.72 -10.64
N GLU A 285 -3.18 -0.62 -10.59
CA GLU A 285 -2.08 -0.39 -9.66
C GLU A 285 -2.56 0.50 -8.50
N LEU A 286 -2.44 0.01 -7.27
CA LEU A 286 -2.76 0.75 -6.05
C LEU A 286 -1.52 1.50 -5.55
N GLN A 287 -1.69 2.79 -5.26
CA GLN A 287 -0.66 3.63 -4.65
C GLN A 287 -1.13 4.03 -3.25
N LEU A 288 -0.86 3.17 -2.27
CA LEU A 288 -1.39 3.29 -0.90
C LEU A 288 -0.40 3.92 0.10
N SER A 289 0.56 4.68 -0.39
CA SER A 289 1.46 5.49 0.45
C SER A 289 1.05 6.95 0.38
N GLY A 290 0.43 7.48 1.44
CA GLY A 290 -0.03 8.86 1.42
C GLY A 290 -1.23 9.17 2.29
N THR A 291 -1.83 10.36 2.16
CA THR A 291 -3.02 10.74 2.93
C THR A 291 -4.30 10.10 2.37
N ILE A 292 -5.25 9.78 3.24
CA ILE A 292 -6.57 9.29 2.79
C ILE A 292 -7.47 10.46 2.40
N GLN A 293 -7.92 10.45 1.16
CA GLN A 293 -8.94 11.34 0.60
C GLN A 293 -9.89 10.50 -0.26
N ASP A 294 -11.15 10.94 -0.40
CA ASP A 294 -12.05 10.35 -1.39
C ASP A 294 -11.72 10.82 -2.82
N ALA A 295 -12.36 10.24 -3.84
CA ALA A 295 -12.22 10.66 -5.23
C ALA A 295 -12.53 12.16 -5.47
N GLY A 296 -13.29 12.80 -4.58
CA GLY A 296 -13.57 14.24 -4.59
C GLY A 296 -12.48 15.11 -3.94
N GLY A 297 -11.40 14.51 -3.44
CA GLY A 297 -10.30 15.20 -2.77
C GLY A 297 -10.63 15.66 -1.35
N LYS A 298 -11.74 15.20 -0.76
CA LYS A 298 -12.15 15.57 0.60
C LYS A 298 -11.49 14.66 1.62
N SER A 299 -11.04 15.24 2.74
CA SER A 299 -10.62 14.45 3.90
C SER A 299 -11.82 13.70 4.45
N VAL A 300 -11.75 12.36 4.43
CA VAL A 300 -12.86 11.49 4.81
C VAL A 300 -12.92 11.30 6.34
N LEU A 301 -11.87 11.66 7.09
CA LEU A 301 -11.59 11.05 8.39
C LEU A 301 -11.17 12.03 9.51
N ALA A 302 -11.29 13.34 9.31
CA ALA A 302 -10.83 14.33 10.30
C ALA A 302 -11.50 14.17 11.68
N SER A 303 -12.73 13.66 11.73
CA SER A 303 -13.48 13.44 12.98
C SER A 303 -13.10 12.15 13.73
N LEU A 304 -12.40 11.21 13.08
CA LEU A 304 -12.14 9.86 13.64
C LEU A 304 -10.85 9.77 14.47
N VAL A 305 -10.01 10.81 14.45
CA VAL A 305 -8.71 10.85 15.13
C VAL A 305 -8.82 10.69 16.65
N ASN A 306 -9.95 11.11 17.23
CA ASN A 306 -10.19 11.03 18.67
C ASN A 306 -10.58 9.62 19.14
N ASP A 307 -11.14 8.81 18.24
CA ASP A 307 -11.70 7.50 18.57
C ASP A 307 -10.78 6.34 18.16
N TRP A 308 -9.88 6.58 17.20
CA TRP A 308 -9.04 5.56 16.60
C TRP A 308 -7.59 6.03 16.45
N ASN A 309 -6.64 5.16 16.82
CA ASN A 309 -5.21 5.38 16.64
C ASN A 309 -4.62 4.64 15.42
N ARG A 310 -5.34 3.67 14.88
CA ARG A 310 -4.94 2.85 13.74
C ARG A 310 -6.16 2.24 13.07
N LEU A 311 -6.18 2.30 11.74
CA LEU A 311 -7.17 1.66 10.88
C LEU A 311 -6.48 0.78 9.85
N ARG A 312 -7.18 -0.26 9.39
CA ARG A 312 -6.73 -1.19 8.34
C ARG A 312 -7.65 -1.06 7.14
N LEU A 313 -7.07 -1.08 5.94
CA LEU A 313 -7.79 -0.88 4.68
C LEU A 313 -7.93 -2.21 3.95
N TYR A 314 -9.15 -2.48 3.47
CA TYR A 314 -9.52 -3.67 2.72
C TYR A 314 -10.26 -3.28 1.44
N ALA A 315 -10.25 -4.16 0.43
CA ALA A 315 -11.12 -4.01 -0.72
C ALA A 315 -12.59 -4.17 -0.28
N SER A 316 -13.49 -3.39 -0.86
CA SER A 316 -14.92 -3.43 -0.57
C SER A 316 -15.75 -3.63 -1.83
N GLU A 317 -17.05 -3.87 -1.68
CA GLU A 317 -18.00 -4.01 -2.79
C GLU A 317 -17.47 -4.98 -3.87
N GLU A 318 -17.79 -4.72 -5.15
CA GLU A 318 -17.35 -5.54 -6.27
C GLU A 318 -15.82 -5.66 -6.40
N PHE A 319 -15.04 -4.68 -5.91
CA PHE A 319 -13.58 -4.76 -5.92
C PHE A 319 -13.04 -5.90 -5.05
N ALA A 320 -13.73 -6.20 -3.94
CA ALA A 320 -13.38 -7.28 -3.03
C ALA A 320 -13.45 -8.69 -3.65
N ARG A 321 -14.03 -8.81 -4.86
CA ARG A 321 -13.99 -10.03 -5.69
C ARG A 321 -12.62 -10.28 -6.30
N HIS A 322 -11.87 -9.21 -6.55
CA HIS A 322 -10.60 -9.26 -7.26
C HIS A 322 -9.40 -9.25 -6.31
N VAL A 323 -9.63 -8.80 -5.07
CA VAL A 323 -8.57 -8.53 -4.10
C VAL A 323 -8.99 -9.04 -2.72
N SER A 324 -8.10 -9.80 -2.07
CA SER A 324 -8.29 -10.31 -0.72
C SER A 324 -7.21 -9.82 0.23
N GLY A 325 -7.56 -9.84 1.52
CA GLY A 325 -6.64 -9.53 2.60
C GLY A 325 -6.43 -8.04 2.82
N GLU A 326 -5.59 -7.74 3.80
CA GLU A 326 -5.26 -6.38 4.21
C GLU A 326 -4.34 -5.68 3.19
N LEU A 327 -4.75 -4.49 2.74
CA LEU A 327 -3.99 -3.74 1.73
C LEU A 327 -3.01 -2.76 2.36
N ALA A 328 -3.44 -2.07 3.41
CA ALA A 328 -2.67 -1.01 4.04
C ALA A 328 -3.10 -0.73 5.48
N VAL A 329 -2.20 -0.15 6.27
CA VAL A 329 -2.49 0.44 7.59
C VAL A 329 -2.51 1.95 7.47
N ALA A 330 -3.45 2.60 8.14
CA ALA A 330 -3.47 4.04 8.32
C ALA A 330 -3.34 4.42 9.79
N ASP A 331 -2.45 5.37 10.08
CA ASP A 331 -2.29 5.99 11.40
C ASP A 331 -2.52 7.51 11.25
N PRO A 332 -3.09 8.20 12.25
CA PRO A 332 -3.17 9.65 12.23
C PRO A 332 -1.78 10.29 12.44
N ASP A 333 -1.48 11.36 11.71
CA ASP A 333 -0.31 12.21 11.94
C ASP A 333 -0.58 13.26 13.04
N ALA A 334 0.42 14.09 13.33
CA ALA A 334 0.33 15.14 14.35
C ALA A 334 -0.75 16.21 14.03
N ASP A 335 -1.11 16.37 12.76
CA ASP A 335 -2.14 17.30 12.28
C ASP A 335 -3.53 16.64 12.19
N GLY A 336 -3.67 15.38 12.63
CA GLY A 336 -4.91 14.62 12.54
C GLY A 336 -5.26 14.14 11.13
N ARG A 337 -4.31 14.12 10.20
CA ARG A 337 -4.48 13.53 8.87
C ARG A 337 -4.13 12.05 8.92
N TRP A 338 -4.96 11.23 8.30
CA TRP A 338 -4.71 9.79 8.23
C TRP A 338 -3.70 9.48 7.14
N VAL A 339 -2.55 8.94 7.53
CA VAL A 339 -1.44 8.57 6.65
C VAL A 339 -1.40 7.05 6.50
N CYS A 340 -1.56 6.62 5.27
CA CYS A 340 -1.63 5.24 4.84
C CYS A 340 -0.24 4.70 4.46
N ARG A 341 0.03 3.45 4.81
CA ARG A 341 1.22 2.68 4.41
C ARG A 341 0.80 1.29 3.93
N PRO A 342 1.27 0.84 2.76
CA PRO A 342 0.97 -0.49 2.25
C PRO A 342 1.55 -1.59 3.15
N ILE A 343 0.85 -2.71 3.24
CA ILE A 343 1.35 -3.93 3.90
C ILE A 343 1.74 -4.98 2.87
N SER A 344 0.92 -5.13 1.83
CA SER A 344 1.17 -6.08 0.76
C SER A 344 2.29 -5.59 -0.16
N ALA A 345 3.20 -6.49 -0.55
CA ALA A 345 4.15 -6.22 -1.64
C ALA A 345 3.45 -6.20 -3.01
N ARG A 346 2.30 -6.88 -3.13
CA ARG A 346 1.48 -6.89 -4.34
C ARG A 346 0.57 -5.66 -4.35
N MET A 347 0.74 -4.82 -5.36
CA MET A 347 -0.07 -3.62 -5.58
C MET A 347 -0.74 -3.59 -6.95
N ARG A 348 -0.69 -4.70 -7.70
CA ARG A 348 -1.26 -4.82 -9.05
C ARG A 348 -2.23 -5.98 -9.12
N TYR A 349 -3.41 -5.72 -9.70
CA TYR A 349 -4.53 -6.67 -9.76
C TYR A 349 -5.21 -6.62 -11.12
N ASP A 350 -5.63 -7.78 -11.63
CA ASP A 350 -6.49 -7.89 -12.82
C ASP A 350 -7.92 -7.52 -12.43
N VAL A 351 -8.38 -6.35 -12.89
CA VAL A 351 -9.65 -5.76 -12.51
C VAL A 351 -10.32 -5.18 -13.75
N PRO A 352 -11.55 -5.61 -14.08
CA PRO A 352 -12.31 -5.03 -15.18
C PRO A 352 -12.49 -3.51 -15.05
N THR A 353 -12.54 -2.84 -16.20
CA THR A 353 -12.63 -1.38 -16.24
C THR A 353 -13.90 -0.79 -15.65
N ASP A 354 -14.99 -1.56 -15.63
CA ASP A 354 -16.32 -1.20 -15.12
C ASP A 354 -16.49 -1.42 -13.61
N VAL A 355 -15.50 -2.02 -12.94
CA VAL A 355 -15.47 -2.22 -11.49
C VAL A 355 -14.83 -1.01 -10.81
N ALA A 356 -15.52 -0.38 -9.86
CA ALA A 356 -14.96 0.70 -9.04
C ALA A 356 -13.91 0.15 -8.08
N ILE A 357 -12.86 0.92 -7.79
CA ILE A 357 -11.81 0.55 -6.83
C ILE A 357 -12.17 1.15 -5.48
N SER A 358 -13.10 0.51 -4.78
CA SER A 358 -13.59 0.93 -3.47
C SER A 358 -12.87 0.23 -2.33
N LEU A 359 -12.57 0.99 -1.28
CA LEU A 359 -11.96 0.49 -0.06
C LEU A 359 -12.88 0.73 1.14
N GLU A 360 -12.81 -0.17 2.12
CA GLU A 360 -13.36 0.01 3.45
C GLU A 360 -12.27 0.05 4.51
N MET A 361 -12.58 0.66 5.66
CA MET A 361 -11.68 0.75 6.79
C MET A 361 -12.23 -0.04 7.97
N ARG A 362 -11.33 -0.69 8.70
CA ARG A 362 -11.69 -1.41 9.93
C ARG A 362 -10.73 -1.12 11.07
N GLY A 363 -11.29 -1.10 12.27
CA GLY A 363 -10.58 -0.96 13.53
C GLY A 363 -11.27 -1.81 14.60
N GLY A 364 -10.51 -2.57 15.39
CA GLY A 364 -11.06 -3.40 16.47
C GLY A 364 -12.17 -4.38 16.04
N GLY A 365 -12.13 -4.89 14.80
CA GLY A 365 -13.15 -5.77 14.23
C GLY A 365 -14.39 -5.07 13.65
N LEU A 366 -14.49 -3.75 13.81
CA LEU A 366 -15.62 -2.94 13.35
C LEU A 366 -15.31 -2.26 12.01
N ARG A 367 -16.31 -2.15 11.14
CA ARG A 367 -16.24 -1.23 9.99
C ARG A 367 -16.29 0.22 10.51
N VAL A 368 -15.40 1.06 10.02
CA VAL A 368 -15.29 2.47 10.39
C VAL A 368 -15.60 3.33 9.17
N GLY A 369 -16.73 4.05 9.22
CA GLY A 369 -17.22 4.84 8.09
C GLY A 369 -17.80 4.00 6.96
N SER A 370 -18.27 4.67 5.91
CA SER A 370 -18.74 4.03 4.68
C SER A 370 -17.56 3.69 3.76
N PRO A 371 -17.69 2.67 2.90
CA PRO A 371 -16.75 2.44 1.80
C PRO A 371 -16.57 3.69 0.94
N PHE A 372 -15.37 3.88 0.40
CA PHE A 372 -15.04 5.03 -0.46
C PHE A 372 -14.25 4.60 -1.69
N VAL A 373 -14.46 5.29 -2.81
CA VAL A 373 -13.72 5.04 -4.06
C VAL A 373 -12.41 5.81 -4.03
N LEU A 374 -11.31 5.12 -4.34
CA LEU A 374 -9.99 5.75 -4.48
C LEU A 374 -9.98 6.75 -5.65
N PRO A 375 -9.26 7.88 -5.54
CA PRO A 375 -8.98 8.74 -6.68
C PRO A 375 -8.36 7.95 -7.86
N GLY A 376 -8.91 8.11 -9.07
CA GLY A 376 -8.50 7.33 -10.25
C GLY A 376 -9.03 5.89 -10.28
N GLY A 377 -9.84 5.52 -9.28
CA GLY A 377 -10.50 4.23 -9.11
C GLY A 377 -11.96 4.22 -9.56
N GLU A 378 -12.46 5.30 -10.15
CA GLU A 378 -13.85 5.39 -10.63
C GLU A 378 -14.14 4.33 -11.71
N ARG A 379 -15.41 3.90 -11.82
CA ARG A 379 -15.84 3.01 -12.90
C ARG A 379 -15.57 3.70 -14.25
N LEU A 380 -15.04 2.96 -15.22
CA LEU A 380 -14.83 3.47 -16.57
C LEU A 380 -16.01 3.09 -17.47
N THR A 381 -16.94 4.02 -17.61
CA THR A 381 -18.09 3.90 -18.51
C THR A 381 -17.87 4.52 -19.89
N GLY A 382 -16.77 5.26 -20.07
CA GLY A 382 -16.43 5.86 -21.36
C GLY A 382 -16.06 4.82 -22.43
N ASP A 383 -16.79 4.85 -23.55
CA ASP A 383 -16.52 4.01 -24.71
C ASP A 383 -15.15 4.31 -25.34
N LEU A 384 -14.72 5.58 -25.32
CA LEU A 384 -13.40 6.00 -25.77
C LEU A 384 -12.47 6.21 -24.59
N ARG A 385 -11.34 5.51 -24.60
CA ARG A 385 -10.32 5.54 -23.55
C ARG A 385 -9.00 5.99 -24.15
N VAL A 386 -8.23 6.79 -23.43
CA VAL A 386 -6.96 7.34 -23.89
C VAL A 386 -5.86 6.97 -22.92
N TYR A 387 -4.78 6.40 -23.46
CA TYR A 387 -3.65 5.92 -22.72
C TYR A 387 -2.33 6.56 -23.16
N GLU A 388 -1.37 6.54 -22.24
CA GLU A 388 0.03 6.90 -22.42
C GLU A 388 0.90 5.64 -22.25
N ALA A 389 1.96 5.48 -23.05
CA ALA A 389 2.88 4.36 -22.87
C ALA A 389 3.72 4.51 -21.60
N ILE A 390 3.92 3.40 -20.89
CA ILE A 390 4.87 3.33 -19.77
C ILE A 390 6.19 2.77 -20.31
N GLY A 391 7.28 3.53 -20.14
CA GLY A 391 8.63 3.14 -20.56
C GLY A 391 9.00 3.58 -21.99
N GLU A 392 10.30 3.68 -22.26
CA GLU A 392 10.85 4.03 -23.56
C GLU A 392 11.09 2.79 -24.41
N ASN A 393 10.11 2.38 -25.21
CA ASN A 393 10.37 1.44 -26.30
C ASN A 393 10.40 2.20 -27.62
N ALA A 394 11.61 2.53 -28.07
CA ALA A 394 11.85 3.10 -29.39
C ALA A 394 11.57 2.05 -30.48
N GLY A 395 10.34 2.04 -31.00
CA GLY A 395 9.99 1.37 -32.26
C GLY A 395 9.04 0.17 -32.16
N ASP A 396 8.68 -0.29 -30.96
CA ASP A 396 7.79 -1.45 -30.77
C ASP A 396 6.46 -1.08 -30.09
N VAL A 397 5.44 -1.94 -30.19
CA VAL A 397 4.16 -1.75 -29.48
C VAL A 397 4.43 -1.80 -27.97
N PRO A 398 3.99 -0.81 -27.17
CA PRO A 398 4.22 -0.83 -25.74
C PRO A 398 3.58 -2.05 -25.09
N THR A 399 4.26 -2.62 -24.09
CA THR A 399 3.71 -3.73 -23.29
C THR A 399 2.77 -3.22 -22.19
N GLU A 400 2.94 -1.97 -21.74
CA GLU A 400 2.11 -1.36 -20.72
C GLU A 400 1.67 0.06 -21.11
N LEU A 401 0.38 0.31 -20.91
CA LEU A 401 -0.28 1.57 -21.20
C LEU A 401 -1.00 2.07 -19.94
N LYS A 402 -0.80 3.32 -19.56
CA LYS A 402 -1.45 3.99 -18.43
C LYS A 402 -2.66 4.77 -18.92
N LEU A 403 -3.84 4.58 -18.32
CA LEU A 403 -4.99 5.42 -18.62
C LEU A 403 -4.74 6.86 -18.15
N ILE A 404 -4.98 7.81 -19.05
CA ILE A 404 -4.86 9.26 -18.77
C ILE A 404 -6.19 10.00 -18.98
N GLY A 405 -7.19 9.37 -19.58
CA GLY A 405 -8.56 9.89 -19.59
C GLY A 405 -9.51 9.14 -20.50
N THR A 406 -10.73 9.67 -20.60
CA THR A 406 -11.81 9.15 -21.44
C THR A 406 -12.48 10.30 -22.20
N GLY A 407 -13.09 9.98 -23.35
CA GLY A 407 -13.83 10.94 -24.17
C GLY A 407 -12.96 11.99 -24.88
N SER A 408 -13.58 13.12 -25.27
CA SER A 408 -12.88 14.19 -25.98
C SER A 408 -12.02 15.02 -25.04
N ARG A 409 -10.72 15.13 -25.32
CA ARG A 409 -9.81 15.98 -24.55
C ARG A 409 -8.54 16.32 -25.31
N GLY A 410 -7.87 17.38 -24.85
CA GLY A 410 -6.45 17.60 -25.09
C GLY A 410 -5.60 16.92 -24.01
N TYR A 411 -4.53 16.25 -24.42
CA TYR A 411 -3.62 15.55 -23.54
C TYR A 411 -2.18 16.05 -23.74
N SER A 412 -1.42 16.07 -22.65
CA SER A 412 -0.03 16.54 -22.63
C SER A 412 0.93 15.69 -23.49
N PRO A 413 0.86 14.33 -23.49
CA PRO A 413 1.78 13.51 -24.27
C PRO A 413 1.63 13.72 -25.79
N GLU A 414 2.73 13.65 -26.54
CA GLU A 414 2.71 13.77 -28.01
C GLU A 414 2.16 12.52 -28.71
N ARG A 415 2.33 11.35 -28.10
CA ARG A 415 1.83 10.06 -28.59
C ARG A 415 0.75 9.56 -27.64
N LEU A 416 -0.42 9.28 -28.22
CA LEU A 416 -1.57 8.77 -27.50
C LEU A 416 -1.99 7.41 -28.04
N TYR A 417 -2.46 6.55 -27.15
CA TYR A 417 -3.03 5.26 -27.49
C TYR A 417 -4.53 5.33 -27.22
N VAL A 418 -5.33 5.45 -28.26
CA VAL A 418 -6.78 5.60 -28.19
C VAL A 418 -7.42 4.24 -28.36
N ASP A 419 -8.23 3.82 -27.40
CA ASP A 419 -8.93 2.55 -27.39
C ASP A 419 -10.43 2.78 -27.53
N THR A 420 -11.03 2.17 -28.57
CA THR A 420 -12.45 2.32 -28.93
C THR A 420 -13.10 0.96 -29.12
N PRO A 421 -14.43 0.85 -29.12
CA PRO A 421 -15.11 -0.33 -29.67
C PRO A 421 -14.65 -0.63 -31.09
N ASN A 422 -14.72 -1.91 -31.49
CA ASN A 422 -14.14 -2.38 -32.76
C ASN A 422 -14.88 -1.88 -34.02
N ASP A 423 -16.14 -1.46 -33.88
CA ASP A 423 -17.01 -0.90 -34.91
C ASP A 423 -16.88 0.62 -35.05
N TRP A 424 -16.00 1.27 -34.26
CA TRP A 424 -15.69 2.69 -34.39
C TRP A 424 -14.58 2.93 -35.42
N VAL A 425 -14.63 4.12 -36.02
CA VAL A 425 -13.60 4.59 -36.95
C VAL A 425 -12.84 5.74 -36.32
N CYS A 426 -11.51 5.68 -36.34
CA CYS A 426 -10.65 6.76 -35.85
C CYS A 426 -9.78 7.30 -37.00
N ILE A 427 -9.93 8.59 -37.34
CA ILE A 427 -9.22 9.25 -38.44
C ILE A 427 -8.48 10.50 -37.97
N PRO A 428 -7.36 10.87 -38.60
CA PRO A 428 -6.69 12.13 -38.30
C PRO A 428 -7.63 13.30 -38.63
N SER A 429 -7.63 14.34 -37.79
CA SER A 429 -8.52 15.49 -37.98
C SER A 429 -7.97 16.54 -38.96
N ASP A 430 -6.66 16.50 -39.21
CA ASP A 430 -5.94 17.35 -40.14
C ASP A 430 -4.80 16.59 -40.83
N LEU A 431 -4.21 17.19 -41.88
CA LEU A 431 -3.13 16.60 -42.68
C LEU A 431 -1.79 16.45 -41.94
N SER A 432 -1.60 17.21 -40.84
CA SER A 432 -0.38 17.13 -40.02
C SER A 432 -0.44 16.01 -38.99
N SER A 433 -1.63 15.46 -38.76
CA SER A 433 -1.92 14.44 -37.77
C SER A 433 -1.78 13.03 -38.35
N ARG A 434 -1.42 12.09 -37.48
CA ARG A 434 -1.28 10.67 -37.82
C ARG A 434 -2.18 9.85 -36.92
N CYS A 435 -2.92 8.92 -37.52
CA CYS A 435 -3.70 7.90 -36.83
C CYS A 435 -3.38 6.56 -37.48
N ALA A 436 -2.93 5.58 -36.70
CA ALA A 436 -2.64 4.24 -37.19
C ALA A 436 -3.25 3.19 -36.26
N ARG A 437 -3.93 2.20 -36.84
CA ARG A 437 -4.43 1.06 -36.08
C ARG A 437 -3.26 0.18 -35.64
N ILE A 438 -3.22 -0.17 -34.37
CA ILE A 438 -2.26 -1.16 -33.84
C ILE A 438 -2.86 -2.55 -34.06
N ALA A 439 -2.08 -3.46 -34.66
CA ALA A 439 -2.54 -4.82 -34.89
C ALA A 439 -2.85 -5.52 -33.56
N GLY A 440 -4.10 -5.96 -33.40
CA GLY A 440 -4.56 -6.82 -32.31
C GLY A 440 -4.98 -8.18 -32.85
N ARG A 441 -5.11 -9.18 -31.96
CA ARG A 441 -5.68 -10.47 -32.37
C ARG A 441 -7.19 -10.29 -32.73
N PRO A 442 -7.75 -11.08 -33.65
CA PRO A 442 -9.12 -10.88 -34.16
C PRO A 442 -10.28 -11.07 -33.16
N SER A 443 -10.00 -11.54 -31.94
CA SER A 443 -11.01 -11.82 -30.92
C SER A 443 -11.44 -10.61 -30.08
N ASP A 444 -10.84 -9.44 -30.29
CA ASP A 444 -11.05 -8.29 -29.39
C ASP A 444 -12.29 -7.46 -29.78
N ALA A 445 -13.18 -7.22 -28.82
CA ALA A 445 -14.33 -6.33 -28.95
C ALA A 445 -13.93 -4.83 -29.10
N ARG A 446 -12.63 -4.53 -29.05
CA ARG A 446 -12.07 -3.16 -29.02
C ARG A 446 -10.84 -3.03 -29.91
N THR A 447 -10.64 -1.85 -30.48
CA THR A 447 -9.52 -1.50 -31.36
C THR A 447 -8.64 -0.43 -30.72
N LEU A 448 -7.32 -0.63 -30.77
CA LEU A 448 -6.33 0.33 -30.30
C LEU A 448 -5.71 1.10 -31.47
N TRP A 449 -5.58 2.41 -31.30
CA TRP A 449 -5.08 3.36 -32.30
C TRP A 449 -3.93 4.18 -31.73
N LEU A 450 -2.84 4.32 -32.49
CA LEU A 450 -1.77 5.28 -32.21
C LEU A 450 -2.13 6.63 -32.84
N VAL A 451 -2.19 7.68 -32.03
CA VAL A 451 -2.54 9.04 -32.44
C VAL A 451 -1.40 10.02 -32.12
N GLN A 452 -1.02 10.82 -33.12
CA GLN A 452 -0.10 11.95 -33.00
C GLN A 452 -0.73 13.18 -33.69
N GLY A 453 -0.79 14.31 -33.01
CA GLY A 453 -1.55 15.48 -33.44
C GLY A 453 -2.99 15.40 -32.97
N SER A 454 -3.94 15.28 -33.89
CA SER A 454 -5.37 15.28 -33.59
C SER A 454 -6.12 14.16 -34.34
N ALA A 455 -7.07 13.51 -33.67
CA ALA A 455 -7.90 12.47 -34.27
C ALA A 455 -9.36 12.59 -33.84
N VAL A 456 -10.25 12.22 -34.75
CA VAL A 456 -11.69 12.12 -34.51
C VAL A 456 -12.08 10.65 -34.53
N ALA A 457 -12.57 10.18 -33.39
CA ALA A 457 -13.19 8.86 -33.26
C ALA A 457 -14.70 9.00 -33.44
N THR A 458 -15.27 8.17 -34.31
CA THR A 458 -16.69 8.23 -34.68
C THR A 458 -17.36 6.89 -34.41
N SER A 459 -18.46 6.91 -33.64
CA SER A 459 -19.29 5.74 -33.39
C SER A 459 -20.24 5.44 -34.57
N PRO A 460 -20.82 4.23 -34.66
CA PRO A 460 -21.87 3.93 -35.64
C PRO A 460 -23.11 4.83 -35.52
N ARG A 461 -23.35 5.41 -34.34
CA ARG A 461 -24.44 6.37 -34.09
C ARG A 461 -24.07 7.81 -34.47
N HIS A 462 -22.94 8.01 -35.15
CA HIS A 462 -22.37 9.30 -35.54
C HIS A 462 -21.96 10.20 -34.37
N ASP A 463 -21.73 9.61 -33.19
CA ASP A 463 -21.12 10.34 -32.08
C ASP A 463 -19.65 10.60 -32.40
N ARG A 464 -19.21 11.85 -32.29
CA ARG A 464 -17.85 12.26 -32.67
C ARG A 464 -17.09 12.75 -31.45
N TYR A 465 -15.92 12.14 -31.22
CA TYR A 465 -15.03 12.47 -30.12
C TYR A 465 -13.69 12.98 -30.67
N LEU A 466 -13.20 14.10 -30.15
CA LEU A 466 -11.96 14.73 -30.58
C LEU A 466 -10.87 14.53 -29.53
N VAL A 467 -9.80 13.86 -29.92
CA VAL A 467 -8.60 13.64 -29.12
C VAL A 467 -7.46 14.45 -29.71
N ARG A 468 -6.73 15.19 -28.87
CA ARG A 468 -5.58 16.01 -29.28
C ARG A 468 -4.36 15.72 -28.39
N SER A 469 -3.22 15.44 -29.00
CA SER A 469 -1.94 15.21 -28.33
C SER A 469 -1.10 16.49 -28.26
N GLY A 470 -0.08 16.52 -27.40
CA GLY A 470 0.86 17.64 -27.25
C GLY A 470 0.23 18.96 -26.75
N GLN A 471 -0.87 18.90 -26.00
CA GLN A 471 -1.58 20.09 -25.52
C GLN A 471 -0.99 20.62 -24.20
N LYS A 472 -0.96 21.94 -24.01
CA LYS A 472 -0.56 22.56 -22.74
C LYS A 472 -1.76 22.68 -21.80
N GLY A 473 -1.75 21.88 -20.73
CA GLY A 473 -2.76 21.90 -19.68
C GLY A 473 -3.89 20.89 -19.90
N GLU A 474 -4.37 20.30 -18.80
CA GLU A 474 -5.39 19.27 -18.79
C GLU A 474 -6.70 19.83 -18.22
N LEU A 475 -7.39 20.65 -19.01
CA LEU A 475 -8.75 21.07 -18.64
C LEU A 475 -9.74 20.03 -19.15
N ARG A 476 -10.41 19.36 -18.21
CA ARG A 476 -11.56 18.51 -18.48
C ARG A 476 -12.80 19.39 -18.61
N ASP A 477 -13.49 19.23 -19.72
CA ASP A 477 -14.87 19.69 -19.89
C ASP A 477 -15.77 18.62 -19.22
N GLU A 478 -16.61 19.04 -18.28
CA GLU A 478 -17.50 18.15 -17.52
C GLU A 478 -18.94 18.68 -17.55
N LEU A 479 -19.88 17.78 -17.81
CA LEU A 479 -21.32 18.00 -17.71
C LEU A 479 -21.81 17.41 -16.38
N VAL A 480 -22.24 18.27 -15.46
CA VAL A 480 -22.80 17.83 -14.18
C VAL A 480 -24.31 17.94 -14.25
N LEU A 481 -24.98 16.83 -13.98
CA LEU A 481 -26.42 16.77 -13.79
C LEU A 481 -26.73 16.85 -12.28
N SER A 482 -27.68 17.69 -11.91
CA SER A 482 -28.06 17.89 -10.51
C SER A 482 -29.56 17.98 -10.35
N GLY A 483 -30.09 17.43 -9.26
CA GLY A 483 -31.52 17.44 -8.97
C GLY A 483 -31.82 16.70 -7.66
N GLN A 484 -33.10 16.51 -7.36
CA GLN A 484 -33.51 15.76 -6.18
C GLN A 484 -33.28 14.27 -6.41
N THR A 485 -32.39 13.64 -5.65
CA THR A 485 -32.15 12.19 -5.71
C THR A 485 -33.14 11.45 -4.82
N PRO A 486 -33.77 10.34 -5.26
CA PRO A 486 -34.63 9.54 -4.40
C PRO A 486 -33.80 8.70 -3.41
N SER A 487 -34.43 8.28 -2.32
CA SER A 487 -33.86 7.35 -1.33
C SER A 487 -34.56 5.99 -1.38
N GLY A 488 -33.83 4.91 -1.09
CA GLY A 488 -34.39 3.56 -0.94
C GLY A 488 -34.44 2.72 -2.23
N PHE A 489 -33.95 3.23 -3.35
CA PHE A 489 -33.72 2.48 -4.60
C PHE A 489 -32.65 3.19 -5.43
N ARG A 490 -32.04 2.47 -6.37
CA ARG A 490 -30.98 2.99 -7.26
C ARG A 490 -31.25 2.64 -8.72
N ALA A 491 -30.56 3.30 -9.64
CA ALA A 491 -30.55 2.87 -11.04
C ALA A 491 -29.79 1.53 -11.15
N SER A 492 -30.27 0.64 -12.02
CA SER A 492 -29.62 -0.67 -12.25
C SER A 492 -28.43 -0.57 -13.20
N GLY A 493 -28.42 0.41 -14.11
CA GLY A 493 -27.32 0.62 -15.05
C GLY A 493 -26.13 1.35 -14.40
N PRO A 494 -24.91 1.09 -14.88
CA PRO A 494 -23.70 1.73 -14.35
C PRO A 494 -23.72 3.24 -14.60
N ASP A 495 -23.32 4.02 -13.59
CA ASP A 495 -23.22 5.50 -13.61
C ASP A 495 -24.48 6.26 -14.06
N GLN A 496 -25.66 5.61 -14.04
CA GLN A 496 -26.91 6.26 -14.37
C GLN A 496 -27.36 7.16 -13.22
N VAL A 497 -27.40 8.46 -13.47
CA VAL A 497 -27.86 9.44 -12.48
C VAL A 497 -29.38 9.35 -12.35
N LEU A 498 -29.87 9.21 -11.12
CA LEU A 498 -31.29 9.09 -10.82
C LEU A 498 -31.82 10.43 -10.27
N ILE A 499 -32.77 11.05 -10.98
CA ILE A 499 -33.28 12.39 -10.64
C ILE A 499 -34.80 12.38 -10.57
N LEU A 500 -35.36 12.98 -9.52
CA LEU A 500 -36.79 13.29 -9.37
C LEU A 500 -37.09 14.71 -9.87
N GLY A 501 -37.99 14.82 -10.84
CA GLY A 501 -38.40 16.08 -11.46
C GLY A 501 -37.44 16.55 -12.56
N GLU A 502 -37.44 17.86 -12.81
CA GLU A 502 -36.60 18.46 -13.84
C GLU A 502 -35.12 18.53 -13.40
N PRO A 503 -34.18 18.03 -14.23
CA PRO A 503 -32.75 18.15 -13.94
C PRO A 503 -32.26 19.59 -14.15
N SER A 504 -31.24 19.96 -13.38
CA SER A 504 -30.41 21.14 -13.60
C SER A 504 -29.05 20.73 -14.15
N PHE A 505 -28.45 21.61 -14.95
CA PHE A 505 -27.19 21.33 -15.63
C PHE A 505 -26.14 22.38 -15.32
N ILE A 506 -24.93 21.91 -15.05
CA ILE A 506 -23.75 22.75 -14.83
C ILE A 506 -22.66 22.26 -15.78
N LEU A 507 -22.11 23.17 -16.58
CA LEU A 507 -20.95 22.91 -17.43
C LEU A 507 -19.70 23.43 -16.74
N ARG A 508 -18.73 22.56 -16.52
CA ARG A 508 -17.45 22.89 -15.90
C ARG A 508 -16.33 22.81 -16.91
N ARG A 509 -15.49 23.85 -16.95
CA ARG A 509 -14.23 23.88 -17.69
C ARG A 509 -13.13 24.36 -16.75
N GLY A 510 -12.46 23.41 -16.10
CA GLY A 510 -11.57 23.71 -14.99
C GLY A 510 -12.32 24.43 -13.85
N PRO A 511 -11.82 25.57 -13.34
CA PRO A 511 -12.46 26.29 -12.23
C PRO A 511 -13.68 27.11 -12.67
N ARG A 512 -13.99 27.18 -13.97
CA ARG A 512 -15.13 27.96 -14.48
C ARG A 512 -16.36 27.08 -14.57
N GLU A 513 -17.44 27.53 -13.95
CA GLU A 513 -18.76 26.96 -14.09
C GLU A 513 -19.64 27.87 -14.94
N SER A 514 -20.52 27.28 -15.74
CA SER A 514 -21.53 28.01 -16.50
C SER A 514 -22.81 27.21 -16.64
N SER A 515 -23.92 27.91 -16.82
CA SER A 515 -25.24 27.33 -17.08
C SER A 515 -25.65 27.65 -18.51
N ALA A 516 -25.01 27.01 -19.49
CA ALA A 516 -25.32 27.19 -20.91
C ALA A 516 -26.20 26.04 -21.44
N ILE A 517 -27.47 26.03 -21.05
CA ILE A 517 -28.42 24.97 -21.44
C ILE A 517 -28.55 24.78 -22.97
N GLN A 518 -28.23 25.80 -23.77
CA GLN A 518 -28.24 25.74 -25.24
C GLN A 518 -27.14 24.84 -25.83
N GLU A 519 -26.06 24.59 -25.09
CA GLU A 519 -24.99 23.68 -25.51
C GLU A 519 -25.25 22.22 -25.09
N ILE A 520 -26.38 21.98 -24.41
CA ILE A 520 -26.75 20.68 -23.86
C ILE A 520 -27.79 20.06 -24.76
N TRP A 521 -27.53 18.81 -25.10
CA TRP A 521 -28.34 18.02 -26.00
C TRP A 521 -28.74 16.73 -25.30
N TRP A 522 -29.89 16.20 -25.68
CA TRP A 522 -30.40 14.93 -25.19
C TRP A 522 -30.87 14.06 -26.35
N ARG A 523 -30.93 12.76 -26.08
CA ARG A 523 -31.63 11.79 -26.92
C ARG A 523 -32.07 10.60 -26.07
N ARG A 524 -32.84 9.69 -26.65
CA ARG A 524 -33.09 8.39 -26.01
C ARG A 524 -31.96 7.40 -26.31
N PRO A 525 -31.71 6.44 -25.40
CA PRO A 525 -30.78 5.35 -25.68
C PRO A 525 -31.09 4.69 -27.03
N GLY A 526 -30.05 4.42 -27.80
CA GLY A 526 -30.17 3.82 -29.14
C GLY A 526 -30.55 4.78 -30.27
N GLU A 527 -31.08 5.98 -30.00
CA GLU A 527 -31.24 7.00 -31.04
C GLU A 527 -29.87 7.53 -31.50
N SER A 528 -29.78 7.98 -32.75
CA SER A 528 -28.58 8.66 -33.30
C SER A 528 -28.69 10.18 -33.26
N THR A 529 -29.91 10.73 -33.18
CA THR A 529 -30.16 12.16 -33.35
C THR A 529 -30.25 12.89 -32.01
N TRP A 530 -29.39 13.88 -31.82
CA TRP A 530 -29.39 14.78 -30.66
C TRP A 530 -30.43 15.89 -30.80
N ARG A 531 -31.15 16.21 -29.70
CA ARG A 531 -32.15 17.29 -29.61
C ARG A 531 -31.77 18.28 -28.49
N PRO A 532 -32.13 19.57 -28.57
CA PRO A 532 -31.82 20.55 -27.53
C PRO A 532 -32.43 20.17 -26.17
N ALA A 533 -31.67 20.29 -25.08
CA ALA A 533 -32.11 19.94 -23.71
C ALA A 533 -33.35 20.73 -23.24
N ILE A 534 -33.50 21.98 -23.70
CA ILE A 534 -34.66 22.82 -23.38
C ILE A 534 -35.98 22.29 -23.96
N GLU A 535 -35.92 21.47 -25.01
CA GLU A 535 -37.07 20.86 -25.66
C GLU A 535 -37.41 19.48 -25.06
N ARG A 536 -36.65 19.03 -24.05
CA ARG A 536 -36.87 17.73 -23.41
C ARG A 536 -38.23 17.73 -22.71
N SER A 537 -39.00 16.68 -22.98
CA SER A 537 -40.26 16.41 -22.29
C SER A 537 -40.35 14.93 -21.90
N GLY A 538 -41.17 14.64 -20.90
CA GLY A 538 -41.41 13.28 -20.42
C GLY A 538 -40.41 12.79 -19.39
N PHE A 539 -40.52 11.51 -19.05
CA PHE A 539 -39.76 10.82 -18.02
C PHE A 539 -39.24 9.49 -18.56
N GLY A 540 -38.19 8.93 -17.96
CA GLY A 540 -37.52 7.71 -18.40
C GLY A 540 -36.00 7.85 -18.45
N LEU A 541 -35.35 6.96 -19.21
CA LEU A 541 -33.91 6.96 -19.43
C LEU A 541 -33.54 7.88 -20.61
N PHE A 542 -32.54 8.72 -20.40
CA PHE A 542 -32.03 9.69 -21.39
C PHE A 542 -30.51 9.67 -21.43
N GLU A 543 -29.94 9.90 -22.61
CA GLU A 543 -28.53 10.28 -22.76
C GLU A 543 -28.45 11.80 -22.86
N PHE A 544 -27.59 12.44 -22.06
CA PHE A 544 -27.31 13.88 -22.12
C PHE A 544 -25.87 14.09 -22.56
N ALA A 545 -25.65 15.03 -23.48
CA ALA A 545 -24.32 15.40 -23.95
C ALA A 545 -24.12 16.91 -24.00
N TRP A 546 -22.93 17.35 -23.62
CA TRP A 546 -22.43 18.66 -23.96
C TRP A 546 -21.76 18.59 -25.33
N LEU A 547 -22.34 19.27 -26.32
CA LEU A 547 -21.79 19.30 -27.68
C LEU A 547 -21.05 20.62 -27.94
N ASP A 548 -19.89 20.53 -28.59
CA ASP A 548 -19.20 21.72 -29.09
C ASP A 548 -20.12 22.47 -30.07
N ALA A 549 -20.26 23.79 -29.86
CA ALA A 549 -21.20 24.62 -30.61
C ALA A 549 -20.91 24.65 -32.12
N VAL A 550 -19.65 24.47 -32.52
CA VAL A 550 -19.22 24.54 -33.93
C VAL A 550 -19.04 23.15 -34.50
N THR A 551 -18.20 22.32 -33.87
CA THR A 551 -17.81 21.02 -34.45
C THR A 551 -18.79 19.91 -34.16
N ARG A 552 -19.73 20.13 -33.22
CA ARG A 552 -20.66 19.12 -32.68
C ARG A 552 -19.97 17.90 -32.06
N HIS A 553 -18.69 18.01 -31.72
CA HIS A 553 -17.99 16.95 -30.98
C HIS A 553 -18.55 16.87 -29.57
N ILE A 554 -18.70 15.66 -29.05
CA ILE A 554 -19.13 15.43 -27.66
C ILE A 554 -17.98 15.84 -26.74
N ARG A 555 -18.21 16.80 -25.86
CA ARG A 555 -17.25 17.23 -24.83
C ARG A 555 -17.36 16.37 -23.58
N ASP A 556 -18.58 16.08 -23.15
CA ASP A 556 -18.90 15.14 -22.08
C ASP A 556 -20.30 14.56 -22.29
N ARG A 557 -20.57 13.35 -21.74
CA ARG A 557 -21.85 12.65 -21.87
C ARG A 557 -22.16 11.85 -20.61
N HIS A 558 -23.42 11.87 -20.19
CA HIS A 558 -23.94 11.06 -19.07
C HIS A 558 -25.31 10.48 -19.39
N ASP A 559 -25.58 9.32 -18.81
CA ASP A 559 -26.89 8.69 -18.85
C ASP A 559 -27.65 9.03 -17.56
N ALA A 560 -28.92 9.36 -17.66
CA ALA A 560 -29.75 9.67 -16.50
C ALA A 560 -31.17 9.15 -16.62
N ILE A 561 -31.68 8.62 -15.51
CA ILE A 561 -33.09 8.27 -15.33
C ILE A 561 -33.78 9.45 -14.67
N ILE A 562 -34.69 10.09 -15.41
CA ILE A 562 -35.52 11.19 -14.93
C ILE A 562 -36.90 10.66 -14.58
N LEU A 563 -37.29 10.74 -13.32
CA LEU A 563 -38.57 10.26 -12.79
C LEU A 563 -39.46 11.44 -12.39
N PRO A 564 -40.80 11.29 -12.36
CA PRO A 564 -41.68 12.34 -11.86
C PRO A 564 -41.35 12.74 -10.42
N LYS A 565 -41.54 14.01 -10.06
CA LYS A 565 -41.30 14.49 -8.68
C LYS A 565 -42.12 13.73 -7.63
N ALA A 566 -43.31 13.28 -8.02
CA ALA A 566 -44.22 12.49 -7.19
C ALA A 566 -43.89 10.98 -7.16
N PHE A 567 -42.90 10.51 -7.91
CA PHE A 567 -42.55 9.09 -7.96
C PHE A 567 -42.07 8.58 -6.60
N ARG A 568 -42.67 7.52 -6.09
CA ARG A 568 -42.30 6.90 -4.81
C ARG A 568 -42.40 5.38 -4.93
N ILE A 569 -41.46 4.71 -4.25
CA ILE A 569 -41.54 3.29 -3.95
C ILE A 569 -41.70 3.22 -2.43
N GLU A 570 -42.88 2.79 -1.98
CA GLU A 570 -43.17 2.65 -0.56
C GLU A 570 -43.18 1.18 -0.18
N ARG A 571 -42.57 0.90 0.97
CA ARG A 571 -42.54 -0.42 1.57
C ARG A 571 -43.38 -0.41 2.85
N ARG A 572 -44.35 -1.30 2.95
CA ARG A 572 -45.15 -1.49 4.16
C ARG A 572 -44.85 -2.86 4.77
N ARG A 573 -44.41 -2.87 6.03
CA ARG A 573 -44.36 -4.09 6.86
C ARG A 573 -45.66 -4.14 7.66
N ASN A 574 -46.61 -5.00 7.25
CA ASN A 574 -47.72 -5.39 8.12
C ASN A 574 -47.27 -6.57 9.00
N GLU A 575 -48.09 -7.04 9.96
CA GLU A 575 -47.85 -8.27 10.73
C GLU A 575 -47.83 -9.57 9.86
N GLY A 576 -47.79 -9.41 8.53
CA GLY A 576 -47.74 -10.47 7.51
C GLY A 576 -46.67 -10.18 6.45
N PRO A 577 -46.83 -10.69 5.20
CA PRO A 577 -45.82 -10.52 4.15
C PRO A 577 -45.56 -9.05 3.82
N SER A 578 -44.31 -8.70 3.54
CA SER A 578 -43.92 -7.33 3.19
C SER A 578 -44.55 -6.91 1.86
N GLU A 579 -45.09 -5.70 1.80
CA GLU A 579 -45.71 -5.15 0.60
C GLU A 579 -44.83 -4.03 0.01
N LEU A 580 -44.67 -4.06 -1.32
CA LEU A 580 -44.07 -2.99 -2.10
C LEU A 580 -45.14 -2.33 -2.96
N SER A 581 -45.19 -1.00 -2.94
CA SER A 581 -46.10 -0.22 -3.77
C SER A 581 -45.34 0.86 -4.53
N VAL A 582 -45.71 1.05 -5.80
CA VAL A 582 -45.09 2.04 -6.70
C VAL A 582 -46.14 3.08 -7.06
N SER A 583 -45.84 4.35 -6.84
CA SER A 583 -46.74 5.47 -7.13
C SER A 583 -46.03 6.59 -7.89
N GLY A 584 -46.81 7.47 -8.53
CA GLY A 584 -46.29 8.63 -9.26
C GLY A 584 -45.58 8.31 -10.58
N TRP A 585 -45.78 7.12 -11.16
CA TRP A 585 -45.41 6.78 -12.54
C TRP A 585 -46.68 6.59 -13.36
N ASP A 586 -46.77 7.12 -14.57
CA ASP A 586 -47.99 6.99 -15.39
C ASP A 586 -47.95 5.78 -16.35
N GLY A 587 -46.77 5.19 -16.55
CA GLY A 587 -46.60 4.02 -17.41
C GLY A 587 -46.82 2.68 -16.71
N GLU A 588 -46.37 1.62 -17.39
CA GLU A 588 -46.36 0.25 -16.88
C GLU A 588 -45.18 0.06 -15.92
N VAL A 589 -45.41 -0.79 -14.93
CA VAL A 589 -44.42 -1.17 -13.92
C VAL A 589 -44.42 -2.69 -13.84
N TYR A 590 -43.28 -3.29 -14.14
CA TYR A 590 -43.04 -4.71 -13.91
C TYR A 590 -42.02 -4.86 -12.79
N LEU A 591 -42.37 -5.66 -11.77
CA LEU A 591 -41.46 -6.02 -10.69
C LEU A 591 -41.14 -7.50 -10.83
N ASP A 592 -39.86 -7.85 -10.79
CA ASP A 592 -39.41 -9.25 -10.84
C ASP A 592 -39.57 -10.01 -9.51
N ALA A 593 -40.12 -9.34 -8.49
CA ALA A 593 -40.31 -9.83 -7.14
C ALA A 593 -41.75 -9.68 -6.64
N GLY A 594 -42.14 -10.60 -5.77
CA GLY A 594 -43.49 -10.67 -5.22
C GLY A 594 -44.56 -11.10 -6.22
N ILE A 595 -45.75 -11.31 -5.68
CA ILE A 595 -46.96 -11.56 -6.47
C ILE A 595 -47.76 -10.27 -6.51
N GLN A 596 -48.17 -9.85 -7.70
CA GLN A 596 -48.97 -8.64 -7.87
C GLN A 596 -50.35 -8.86 -7.24
N ALA A 597 -50.63 -8.14 -6.15
CA ALA A 597 -51.88 -8.25 -5.39
C ALA A 597 -52.88 -7.13 -5.72
N GLY A 598 -52.42 -6.07 -6.38
CA GLY A 598 -53.27 -4.96 -6.81
C GLY A 598 -52.58 -4.07 -7.86
N PRO A 599 -53.25 -2.97 -8.28
CA PRO A 599 -52.64 -1.99 -9.18
C PRO A 599 -51.40 -1.38 -8.53
N ARG A 600 -50.22 -1.70 -9.07
CA ARG A 600 -48.91 -1.24 -8.58
C ARG A 600 -48.59 -1.63 -7.12
N VAL A 601 -49.11 -2.76 -6.66
CA VAL A 601 -48.82 -3.34 -5.33
C VAL A 601 -48.40 -4.80 -5.49
N TRP A 602 -47.26 -5.15 -4.89
CA TRP A 602 -46.67 -6.49 -4.88
C TRP A 602 -46.48 -6.98 -3.45
N VAL A 603 -46.94 -8.19 -3.18
CA VAL A 603 -46.74 -8.88 -1.90
C VAL A 603 -45.53 -9.79 -2.04
N LEU A 604 -44.52 -9.59 -1.22
CA LEU A 604 -43.29 -10.39 -1.22
C LEU A 604 -43.56 -11.76 -0.56
N GLY A 605 -43.22 -12.83 -1.28
CA GLY A 605 -43.31 -14.21 -0.80
C GLY A 605 -41.96 -14.78 -0.33
N ASN A 606 -41.96 -16.02 0.15
CA ASN A 606 -40.76 -16.67 0.68
C ASN A 606 -39.61 -16.80 -0.33
N LYS A 607 -39.88 -16.88 -1.63
CA LYS A 607 -38.83 -16.90 -2.67
C LYS A 607 -38.10 -15.55 -2.78
N ASP A 608 -38.78 -14.46 -2.45
CA ASP A 608 -38.20 -13.12 -2.44
C ASP A 608 -37.27 -12.91 -1.26
N ILE A 609 -37.44 -13.72 -0.20
CA ILE A 609 -36.49 -13.78 0.89
C ILE A 609 -35.15 -14.31 0.41
N ALA A 610 -35.06 -15.11 -0.66
CA ALA A 610 -33.78 -15.63 -1.17
C ALA A 610 -33.01 -14.65 -2.10
N ARG A 611 -33.30 -13.36 -2.03
CA ARG A 611 -32.60 -12.31 -2.79
C ARG A 611 -32.54 -11.03 -1.98
N SER A 612 -31.45 -10.28 -2.15
CA SER A 612 -31.27 -8.97 -1.50
C SER A 612 -31.88 -7.81 -2.29
N MET A 613 -32.23 -8.03 -3.56
CA MET A 613 -32.69 -6.98 -4.46
C MET A 613 -33.78 -7.45 -5.42
N ALA A 614 -34.71 -6.55 -5.74
CA ALA A 614 -35.69 -6.68 -6.81
C ALA A 614 -35.43 -5.66 -7.91
N ARG A 615 -35.77 -6.02 -9.16
CA ARG A 615 -35.71 -5.11 -10.30
C ARG A 615 -37.10 -4.65 -10.69
N ALA A 616 -37.32 -3.35 -10.63
CA ALA A 616 -38.50 -2.70 -11.19
C ALA A 616 -38.17 -2.15 -12.57
N ARG A 617 -38.80 -2.72 -13.60
CA ARG A 617 -38.77 -2.20 -14.96
C ARG A 617 -39.93 -1.23 -15.15
N LEU A 618 -39.63 0.03 -15.41
CA LEU A 618 -40.60 1.07 -15.70
C LEU A 618 -40.63 1.32 -17.22
N SER A 619 -41.78 1.15 -17.84
CA SER A 619 -41.97 1.41 -19.28
C SER A 619 -43.10 2.40 -19.50
N ASN A 620 -43.03 3.17 -20.58
CA ASN A 620 -44.11 4.04 -21.03
C ASN A 620 -44.14 4.02 -22.57
N ILE A 621 -45.29 4.30 -23.18
CA ILE A 621 -45.44 4.49 -24.64
C ILE A 621 -44.40 5.49 -25.16
N ALA A 622 -44.05 6.46 -24.32
CA ALA A 622 -43.09 7.49 -24.59
C ALA A 622 -41.72 7.25 -23.92
N SER A 623 -41.25 6.05 -23.57
CA SER A 623 -39.87 5.86 -23.12
C SER A 623 -39.37 4.43 -23.33
N ASP A 624 -38.06 4.28 -23.56
CA ASP A 624 -37.43 2.98 -23.32
C ASP A 624 -37.60 2.59 -21.86
N ALA A 625 -37.61 1.29 -21.60
CA ALA A 625 -37.78 0.80 -20.26
C ALA A 625 -36.54 1.09 -19.43
N CYS A 626 -36.69 1.81 -18.32
CA CYS A 626 -35.63 1.98 -17.34
C CYS A 626 -35.77 0.92 -16.23
N VAL A 627 -34.65 0.55 -15.62
CA VAL A 627 -34.61 -0.49 -14.59
C VAL A 627 -34.08 0.10 -13.30
N LEU A 628 -34.85 -0.06 -12.24
CA LEU A 628 -34.52 0.36 -10.88
C LEU A 628 -34.27 -0.87 -10.03
N ASP A 629 -33.29 -0.74 -9.16
CA ASP A 629 -32.82 -1.73 -8.21
C ASP A 629 -33.35 -1.36 -6.82
N ILE A 630 -34.17 -2.24 -6.24
CA ILE A 630 -34.90 -2.03 -4.98
C ILE A 630 -34.38 -3.03 -3.94
N PRO A 631 -33.74 -2.59 -2.84
CA PRO A 631 -33.37 -3.49 -1.74
C PRO A 631 -34.60 -4.19 -1.14
N LEU A 632 -34.48 -5.50 -0.94
CA LEU A 632 -35.52 -6.33 -0.32
C LEU A 632 -35.14 -6.70 1.11
N PRO A 633 -36.11 -6.90 2.01
CA PRO A 633 -35.82 -7.55 3.28
C PRO A 633 -35.33 -8.95 3.10
N HIS A 634 -34.33 -9.31 3.88
CA HIS A 634 -33.91 -10.67 3.99
C HIS A 634 -33.27 -10.97 5.36
N PRO A 635 -33.30 -12.23 5.82
CA PRO A 635 -32.44 -12.67 6.90
C PRO A 635 -30.98 -12.62 6.45
N PRO A 636 -30.03 -12.61 7.38
CA PRO A 636 -28.63 -12.66 7.02
C PRO A 636 -28.24 -14.02 6.44
N TRP A 637 -27.32 -14.03 5.48
CA TRP A 637 -26.77 -15.25 4.86
C TRP A 637 -25.38 -15.04 4.28
N ILE A 638 -24.76 -16.12 3.84
CA ILE A 638 -23.61 -16.07 2.93
C ILE A 638 -24.11 -16.36 1.51
N ALA A 639 -23.67 -15.56 0.54
CA ALA A 639 -23.99 -15.69 -0.88
C ALA A 639 -22.72 -15.64 -1.73
N THR A 640 -22.84 -15.98 -3.01
CA THR A 640 -21.83 -15.60 -4.01
C THR A 640 -22.16 -14.23 -4.60
N TRP A 641 -21.16 -13.48 -5.06
CA TRP A 641 -21.36 -12.14 -5.62
C TRP A 641 -22.34 -12.07 -6.79
N THR A 642 -22.39 -13.11 -7.62
CA THR A 642 -23.25 -13.18 -8.82
C THR A 642 -24.39 -14.17 -8.66
N GLY A 643 -24.46 -14.89 -7.54
CA GLY A 643 -25.47 -15.90 -7.27
C GLY A 643 -26.35 -15.52 -6.08
N GLY A 644 -27.29 -16.41 -5.76
CA GLY A 644 -28.14 -16.25 -4.58
C GLY A 644 -27.48 -16.69 -3.28
N PRO A 645 -28.26 -16.73 -2.19
CA PRO A 645 -27.86 -17.29 -0.91
C PRO A 645 -27.38 -18.73 -1.06
N LEU A 646 -26.29 -19.05 -0.38
CA LEU A 646 -25.77 -20.40 -0.29
C LEU A 646 -26.64 -21.24 0.66
N PRO A 647 -26.97 -22.49 0.29
CA PRO A 647 -27.56 -23.45 1.20
C PRO A 647 -26.86 -23.51 2.57
N SER A 648 -27.67 -23.66 3.61
CA SER A 648 -27.18 -23.97 4.94
C SER A 648 -26.33 -25.25 4.93
N ARG A 649 -25.24 -25.24 5.70
CA ARG A 649 -24.21 -26.27 5.84
C ARG A 649 -23.30 -26.46 4.63
N GLU A 650 -23.31 -25.52 3.68
CA GLU A 650 -22.37 -25.56 2.55
C GLU A 650 -20.92 -25.34 3.00
N SER A 651 -20.00 -25.95 2.24
CA SER A 651 -18.56 -25.83 2.45
C SER A 651 -17.96 -24.74 1.56
N LEU A 652 -17.31 -23.78 2.19
CA LEU A 652 -16.52 -22.74 1.55
C LEU A 652 -15.03 -23.12 1.61
N SER A 653 -14.25 -22.66 0.63
CA SER A 653 -12.79 -22.76 0.65
C SER A 653 -12.19 -21.40 0.97
N HIS A 654 -11.13 -21.37 1.79
CA HIS A 654 -10.34 -20.17 2.03
C HIS A 654 -9.68 -19.65 0.74
N SER A 655 -9.23 -20.54 -0.14
CA SER A 655 -8.68 -20.17 -1.46
C SER A 655 -9.67 -19.49 -2.41
N GLU A 656 -10.96 -19.56 -2.12
CA GLU A 656 -12.04 -18.94 -2.89
C GLU A 656 -12.84 -17.92 -2.08
N ILE A 657 -12.29 -17.47 -0.94
CA ILE A 657 -13.01 -16.63 0.02
C ILE A 657 -13.53 -15.33 -0.59
N ASN A 658 -12.84 -14.78 -1.60
CA ASN A 658 -13.25 -13.62 -2.38
C ASN A 658 -14.52 -13.80 -3.21
N ARG A 659 -14.98 -15.04 -3.42
CA ARG A 659 -16.24 -15.32 -4.13
C ARG A 659 -17.47 -15.13 -3.24
N PHE A 660 -17.27 -15.03 -1.94
CA PHE A 660 -18.35 -15.05 -0.96
C PHE A 660 -18.51 -13.72 -0.25
N VAL A 661 -19.76 -13.38 0.01
CA VAL A 661 -20.16 -12.17 0.73
C VAL A 661 -21.22 -12.57 1.76
N ALA A 662 -21.02 -12.13 3.00
CA ALA A 662 -22.06 -12.16 4.01
C ALA A 662 -22.98 -10.95 3.81
N MET A 663 -24.28 -11.16 3.81
CA MET A 663 -25.29 -10.13 3.53
C MET A 663 -26.25 -10.04 4.72
N ALA A 664 -26.73 -8.84 5.05
CA ALA A 664 -27.78 -8.58 6.03
C ALA A 664 -28.65 -7.38 5.62
N ASP A 665 -29.86 -7.24 6.18
CA ASP A 665 -30.69 -6.01 6.06
C ASP A 665 -30.28 -5.05 7.20
N GLY A 666 -29.25 -4.23 6.97
CA GLY A 666 -28.64 -3.36 7.97
C GLY A 666 -27.52 -4.02 8.79
N LYS A 667 -27.42 -3.66 10.08
CA LYS A 667 -26.33 -4.10 10.96
C LYS A 667 -26.51 -5.53 11.45
N ASP A 668 -25.46 -6.34 11.33
CA ASP A 668 -25.39 -7.67 11.92
C ASP A 668 -23.95 -8.07 12.28
N GLU A 669 -23.79 -9.27 12.84
CA GLU A 669 -22.52 -9.84 13.26
C GLU A 669 -22.37 -11.27 12.75
N LEU A 670 -21.24 -11.53 12.09
CA LEU A 670 -20.82 -12.86 11.68
C LEU A 670 -19.88 -13.45 12.74
N ALA A 671 -20.20 -14.64 13.24
CA ALA A 671 -19.37 -15.40 14.18
C ALA A 671 -18.65 -16.55 13.46
N GLY A 672 -17.35 -16.69 13.72
CA GLY A 672 -16.53 -17.80 13.26
C GLY A 672 -16.02 -18.62 14.43
N VAL A 673 -16.42 -19.89 14.52
CA VAL A 673 -16.01 -20.83 15.58
C VAL A 673 -15.12 -21.92 14.99
N LEU A 674 -13.90 -22.07 15.50
CA LEU A 674 -13.00 -23.13 15.06
C LEU A 674 -13.47 -24.50 15.55
N LEU A 675 -13.56 -25.45 14.63
CA LEU A 675 -13.84 -26.86 14.90
C LEU A 675 -12.61 -27.72 14.58
N ASP A 676 -12.32 -28.69 15.44
CA ASP A 676 -11.30 -29.71 15.20
C ASP A 676 -11.75 -30.76 14.17
N ARG A 677 -10.91 -31.79 13.95
CA ARG A 677 -11.21 -32.89 13.02
C ARG A 677 -12.44 -33.73 13.40
N ASP A 678 -12.85 -33.69 14.67
CA ASP A 678 -13.97 -34.44 15.22
C ASP A 678 -15.22 -33.55 15.37
N ASP A 679 -15.22 -32.38 14.70
CA ASP A 679 -16.28 -31.37 14.72
C ASP A 679 -16.56 -30.78 16.11
N ARG A 680 -15.57 -30.80 17.02
CA ARG A 680 -15.68 -30.22 18.36
C ARG A 680 -15.16 -28.79 18.35
N ALA A 681 -15.90 -27.89 19.01
CA ALA A 681 -15.50 -26.51 19.14
C ALA A 681 -14.23 -26.40 20.00
N VAL A 682 -13.23 -25.69 19.48
CA VAL A 682 -11.98 -25.42 20.18
C VAL A 682 -12.22 -24.28 21.18
N PRO A 683 -12.03 -24.49 22.49
CA PRO A 683 -12.28 -23.45 23.49
C PRO A 683 -11.46 -22.19 23.23
N GLY A 684 -12.13 -21.03 23.20
CA GLY A 684 -11.49 -19.72 23.01
C GLY A 684 -11.10 -19.38 21.56
N ALA A 685 -11.26 -20.29 20.60
CA ALA A 685 -10.97 -20.04 19.19
C ALA A 685 -12.24 -19.58 18.44
N VAL A 686 -12.68 -18.37 18.77
CA VAL A 686 -13.86 -17.72 18.17
C VAL A 686 -13.49 -16.31 17.73
N ALA A 687 -13.99 -15.88 16.58
CA ALA A 687 -13.90 -14.50 16.10
C ALA A 687 -15.29 -13.96 15.73
N TYR A 688 -15.44 -12.64 15.81
CA TYR A 688 -16.68 -11.93 15.51
C TYR A 688 -16.38 -10.73 14.62
N TRP A 689 -17.21 -10.53 13.60
CA TRP A 689 -17.10 -9.42 12.66
C TRP A 689 -18.43 -8.73 12.51
N GLN A 690 -18.49 -7.47 12.95
CA GLN A 690 -19.67 -6.63 12.76
C GLN A 690 -19.62 -5.94 11.40
N PHE A 691 -20.76 -5.88 10.74
CA PHE A 691 -20.90 -5.26 9.44
C PHE A 691 -22.29 -4.65 9.24
N GLU A 692 -22.44 -3.85 8.19
CA GLU A 692 -23.70 -3.25 7.78
C GLU A 692 -23.91 -3.55 6.29
N ASP A 693 -25.06 -4.13 5.98
CA ASP A 693 -25.54 -4.60 4.67
C ASP A 693 -24.70 -5.72 4.03
N GLU A 694 -23.40 -5.52 3.87
CA GLU A 694 -22.48 -6.48 3.26
C GLU A 694 -21.17 -6.61 4.03
N LEU A 695 -20.62 -7.82 4.05
CA LEU A 695 -19.28 -8.15 4.51
C LEU A 695 -18.63 -9.09 3.48
N PRO A 696 -17.76 -8.57 2.59
CA PRO A 696 -16.89 -9.41 1.78
C PRO A 696 -16.09 -10.35 2.69
N LEU A 697 -16.17 -11.66 2.47
CA LEU A 697 -15.41 -12.59 3.32
C LEU A 697 -13.90 -12.47 3.06
N SER A 698 -13.50 -11.91 1.91
CA SER A 698 -12.11 -11.54 1.60
C SER A 698 -11.53 -10.48 2.53
N THR A 699 -12.35 -9.61 3.13
CA THR A 699 -11.92 -8.64 4.15
C THR A 699 -11.43 -9.32 5.42
N VAL A 700 -12.03 -10.45 5.78
CA VAL A 700 -11.75 -11.19 7.03
C VAL A 700 -10.95 -12.47 6.75
N ALA A 701 -10.39 -12.59 5.54
CA ALA A 701 -9.66 -13.77 5.09
C ALA A 701 -8.44 -14.08 5.98
N ASP A 702 -7.72 -13.05 6.41
CA ASP A 702 -6.52 -13.20 7.25
C ASP A 702 -6.88 -13.69 8.66
N ASP A 703 -7.95 -13.16 9.25
CA ASP A 703 -8.47 -13.60 10.55
C ASP A 703 -8.96 -15.06 10.48
N LEU A 704 -9.67 -15.40 9.40
CA LEU A 704 -10.16 -16.75 9.14
C LEU A 704 -9.01 -17.73 8.91
N ALA A 705 -7.96 -17.34 8.19
CA ALA A 705 -6.73 -18.11 8.03
C ALA A 705 -6.07 -18.35 9.39
N ALA A 706 -5.90 -17.29 10.18
CA ALA A 706 -5.31 -17.37 11.51
C ALA A 706 -6.08 -18.34 12.43
N LEU A 707 -7.42 -18.29 12.40
CA LEU A 707 -8.27 -19.26 13.10
C LEU A 707 -8.04 -20.69 12.61
N LEU A 708 -8.05 -20.93 11.30
CA LEU A 708 -7.81 -22.26 10.73
C LEU A 708 -6.43 -22.81 11.08
N HIS A 709 -5.42 -21.94 11.19
CA HIS A 709 -4.04 -22.33 11.50
C HIS A 709 -3.78 -22.59 12.99
N ALA A 710 -4.66 -22.17 13.91
CA ALA A 710 -4.44 -22.25 15.35
C ALA A 710 -4.14 -23.68 15.84
N LEU A 711 -4.76 -24.70 15.25
CA LEU A 711 -4.52 -26.12 15.59
C LEU A 711 -3.40 -26.77 14.77
N GLY A 712 -2.95 -26.15 13.68
CA GLY A 712 -2.07 -26.78 12.69
C GLY A 712 -2.64 -28.11 12.15
N ASP A 713 -3.97 -28.23 12.04
CA ASP A 713 -4.66 -29.39 11.49
C ASP A 713 -5.35 -29.03 10.17
N THR A 714 -4.92 -29.66 9.07
CA THR A 714 -5.49 -29.43 7.73
C THR A 714 -6.94 -29.90 7.60
N ALA A 715 -7.42 -30.69 8.57
CA ALA A 715 -8.81 -31.12 8.66
C ALA A 715 -9.71 -30.15 9.46
N ALA A 716 -9.14 -29.16 10.15
CA ALA A 716 -9.92 -28.17 10.89
C ALA A 716 -10.81 -27.35 9.95
N LYS A 717 -11.93 -26.87 10.49
CA LYS A 717 -12.88 -26.02 9.76
C LYS A 717 -13.42 -24.92 10.67
N VAL A 718 -13.74 -23.77 10.09
CA VAL A 718 -14.41 -22.69 10.82
C VAL A 718 -15.90 -22.77 10.52
N LYS A 719 -16.72 -22.92 11.57
CA LYS A 719 -18.17 -22.80 11.50
C LYS A 719 -18.53 -21.32 11.50
N LEU A 720 -19.16 -20.86 10.43
CA LEU A 720 -19.67 -19.51 10.26
C LEU A 720 -21.17 -19.47 10.55
N GLY A 721 -21.65 -18.47 11.28
CA GLY A 721 -23.07 -18.25 11.54
C GLY A 721 -23.34 -16.81 12.00
N PHE A 722 -24.59 -16.38 11.87
CA PHE A 722 -25.01 -15.02 12.24
C PHE A 722 -25.58 -14.98 13.65
N THR A 723 -25.32 -13.89 14.38
CA THR A 723 -25.84 -13.71 15.74
C THR A 723 -27.35 -13.41 15.75
N HIS A 724 -27.85 -12.63 14.79
CA HIS A 724 -29.27 -12.25 14.70
C HIS A 724 -30.04 -12.93 13.55
N GLY A 725 -29.47 -14.01 13.00
CA GLY A 725 -29.99 -14.68 11.81
C GLY A 725 -30.86 -15.91 12.04
N THR A 726 -31.16 -16.59 10.93
CA THR A 726 -31.63 -17.98 10.96
C THR A 726 -30.56 -18.86 11.63
N ASN A 727 -30.93 -20.03 12.17
CA ASN A 727 -29.98 -21.01 12.72
C ASN A 727 -29.09 -21.67 11.63
N ASP A 728 -28.89 -20.99 10.51
CA ASP A 728 -28.09 -21.42 9.38
C ASP A 728 -26.61 -21.24 9.66
N VAL A 729 -25.83 -22.20 9.17
CA VAL A 729 -24.39 -22.29 9.45
C VAL A 729 -23.66 -22.71 8.20
N TRP A 730 -22.47 -22.18 7.96
CA TRP A 730 -21.60 -22.55 6.84
C TRP A 730 -20.26 -23.03 7.38
N PHE A 731 -19.51 -23.77 6.57
CA PHE A 731 -18.21 -24.31 7.00
C PHE A 731 -17.10 -23.84 6.07
N LEU A 732 -16.17 -23.05 6.59
CA LEU A 732 -14.96 -22.69 5.87
C LEU A 732 -13.87 -23.73 6.12
N ARG A 733 -13.24 -24.20 5.04
CA ARG A 733 -12.11 -25.13 5.06
C ARG A 733 -10.85 -24.46 4.49
N PRO A 734 -9.64 -24.92 4.86
CA PRO A 734 -8.40 -24.37 4.31
C PRO A 734 -8.24 -24.63 2.80
N TYR A 735 -8.78 -25.75 2.31
CA TYR A 735 -8.62 -26.21 0.93
C TYR A 735 -9.98 -26.49 0.27
N GLU A 736 -10.02 -26.39 -1.05
CA GLU A 736 -11.21 -26.61 -1.86
C GLU A 736 -11.57 -28.09 -1.98
N CYS A 737 -10.56 -28.95 -2.08
CA CYS A 737 -10.70 -30.40 -2.20
C CYS A 737 -9.63 -31.18 -1.42
N ARG A 738 -9.77 -32.50 -1.41
CA ARG A 738 -8.77 -33.45 -0.89
C ARG A 738 -8.44 -34.48 -1.96
N LEU A 739 -7.18 -34.93 -1.99
CA LEU A 739 -6.81 -36.11 -2.78
C LEU A 739 -7.14 -37.37 -1.97
N ILE A 740 -7.93 -38.25 -2.56
CA ILE A 740 -8.33 -39.54 -1.99
C ILE A 740 -7.83 -40.67 -2.87
N GLN A 741 -7.40 -41.77 -2.24
CA GLN A 741 -6.93 -42.93 -2.97
C GLN A 741 -8.13 -43.80 -3.39
N GLN A 742 -8.32 -44.00 -4.69
CA GLN A 742 -9.32 -44.88 -5.29
C GLN A 742 -8.62 -45.86 -6.23
N SER A 743 -8.74 -47.18 -5.98
CA SER A 743 -8.18 -48.21 -6.86
C SER A 743 -6.69 -48.00 -7.23
N GLN A 744 -5.85 -47.62 -6.25
CA GLN A 744 -4.43 -47.27 -6.42
C GLN A 744 -4.12 -45.97 -7.15
N GLN A 745 -5.12 -45.21 -7.57
CA GLN A 745 -4.94 -43.87 -8.16
C GLN A 745 -5.41 -42.79 -7.19
N TRP A 746 -4.84 -41.59 -7.33
CA TRP A 746 -5.21 -40.44 -6.51
C TRP A 746 -6.22 -39.58 -7.26
N VAL A 747 -7.37 -39.32 -6.67
CA VAL A 747 -8.49 -38.62 -7.29
C VAL A 747 -8.93 -37.49 -6.37
N PRO A 748 -9.27 -36.28 -6.86
CA PRO A 748 -9.92 -35.27 -6.04
C PRO A 748 -11.29 -35.75 -5.53
N ASP A 749 -11.63 -35.42 -4.28
CA ASP A 749 -12.93 -35.77 -3.68
C ASP A 749 -14.13 -35.02 -4.29
N ARG A 750 -13.88 -34.11 -5.22
CA ARG A 750 -14.89 -33.33 -5.96
C ARG A 750 -14.36 -32.84 -7.31
N THR A 751 -15.29 -32.50 -8.20
CA THR A 751 -14.96 -31.93 -9.51
C THR A 751 -14.37 -30.53 -9.37
N LEU A 752 -13.32 -30.24 -10.14
CA LEU A 752 -12.71 -28.92 -10.24
C LEU A 752 -13.15 -28.23 -11.55
N HIS A 753 -13.34 -26.91 -11.48
CA HIS A 753 -13.86 -26.11 -12.59
C HIS A 753 -12.84 -25.13 -13.19
N ASP A 754 -11.66 -25.00 -12.57
CA ASP A 754 -10.57 -24.19 -13.12
C ASP A 754 -9.87 -24.95 -14.25
N GLN A 755 -9.56 -24.31 -15.37
CA GLN A 755 -8.93 -24.96 -16.54
C GLN A 755 -7.40 -25.00 -16.45
N HIS A 756 -6.80 -24.27 -15.51
CA HIS A 756 -5.35 -24.12 -15.36
C HIS A 756 -4.81 -24.87 -14.13
N VAL A 757 -5.50 -25.93 -13.69
CA VAL A 757 -5.07 -26.75 -12.55
C VAL A 757 -3.80 -27.52 -12.92
N ARG A 758 -2.79 -27.43 -12.05
CA ARG A 758 -1.51 -28.15 -12.15
C ARG A 758 -1.39 -29.10 -10.96
N VAL A 759 -0.87 -30.29 -11.22
CA VAL A 759 -0.39 -31.22 -10.20
C VAL A 759 1.03 -30.78 -9.84
N VAL A 760 1.25 -30.43 -8.59
CA VAL A 760 2.57 -29.99 -8.11
C VAL A 760 3.01 -30.86 -6.94
N GLY A 761 4.30 -30.90 -6.69
CA GLY A 761 4.83 -31.64 -5.56
C GLY A 761 6.11 -31.05 -4.98
N ARG A 762 6.38 -31.42 -3.73
CA ARG A 762 7.62 -31.10 -3.01
C ARG A 762 8.22 -32.38 -2.45
N SER A 763 9.51 -32.60 -2.70
CA SER A 763 10.23 -33.68 -2.00
C SER A 763 10.60 -33.20 -0.59
N PRO A 764 10.45 -34.02 0.47
CA PRO A 764 10.99 -33.72 1.80
C PRO A 764 12.50 -33.47 1.80
N ARG A 765 13.22 -33.91 0.76
CA ARG A 765 14.67 -33.71 0.59
C ARG A 765 15.02 -32.36 -0.05
N GLU A 766 14.09 -31.77 -0.77
CA GLU A 766 14.20 -30.40 -1.29
C GLU A 766 12.92 -29.62 -0.92
N PRO A 767 12.63 -29.44 0.38
CA PRO A 767 11.32 -29.00 0.83
C PRO A 767 10.97 -27.58 0.36
N ALA A 768 11.98 -26.75 0.05
CA ALA A 768 11.81 -25.41 -0.52
C ALA A 768 11.48 -25.39 -2.02
N CYS A 769 11.79 -26.46 -2.76
CA CYS A 769 11.58 -26.54 -4.20
C CYS A 769 10.19 -27.15 -4.52
N GLU A 770 9.33 -26.36 -5.15
CA GLU A 770 8.07 -26.86 -5.74
C GLU A 770 8.32 -27.26 -7.19
N VAL A 771 7.89 -28.47 -7.55
CA VAL A 771 8.03 -29.02 -8.89
C VAL A 771 6.65 -29.18 -9.51
N ASP A 772 6.49 -28.69 -10.73
CA ASP A 772 5.32 -28.94 -11.57
C ASP A 772 5.41 -30.36 -12.15
N LEU A 773 4.46 -31.21 -11.73
CA LEU A 773 4.40 -32.62 -12.12
C LEU A 773 3.51 -32.85 -13.34
N GLY A 774 2.79 -31.83 -13.82
CA GLY A 774 1.96 -31.90 -15.02
C GLY A 774 0.61 -31.20 -14.88
N PRO A 775 -0.13 -31.04 -16.00
CA PRO A 775 -1.50 -30.57 -15.98
C PRO A 775 -2.44 -31.58 -15.31
N TYR A 776 -3.51 -31.08 -14.69
CA TYR A 776 -4.65 -31.92 -14.33
C TYR A 776 -5.68 -31.89 -15.47
N GLU A 777 -5.83 -33.01 -16.18
CA GLU A 777 -6.67 -33.12 -17.39
C GLU A 777 -8.17 -33.26 -17.09
N GLY A 778 -8.56 -33.54 -15.83
CA GLY A 778 -9.95 -33.77 -15.41
C GLY A 778 -10.84 -32.52 -15.28
N ASN A 779 -10.44 -31.38 -15.83
CA ASN A 779 -11.14 -30.10 -15.63
C ASN A 779 -12.47 -30.05 -16.39
N GLY A 780 -13.56 -29.71 -15.69
CA GLY A 780 -14.88 -29.47 -16.31
C GLY A 780 -15.68 -30.73 -16.68
N GLY A 781 -15.22 -31.93 -16.30
CA GLY A 781 -15.97 -33.18 -16.42
C GLY A 781 -17.16 -33.27 -15.44
N ARG A 782 -18.06 -34.24 -15.64
CA ARG A 782 -19.17 -34.51 -14.68
C ARG A 782 -18.69 -35.23 -13.41
N ALA A 783 -17.51 -35.84 -13.45
CA ALA A 783 -16.90 -36.57 -12.35
C ALA A 783 -15.41 -36.21 -12.25
N PRO A 784 -14.80 -36.30 -11.06
CA PRO A 784 -13.37 -36.05 -10.89
C PRO A 784 -12.56 -37.18 -11.55
N GLU A 785 -11.51 -36.82 -12.28
CA GLU A 785 -10.57 -37.77 -12.87
C GLU A 785 -9.33 -37.97 -12.00
N PRO A 786 -8.63 -39.10 -12.09
CA PRO A 786 -7.37 -39.31 -11.39
C PRO A 786 -6.28 -38.34 -11.82
N ILE A 787 -5.38 -38.00 -10.90
CA ILE A 787 -4.16 -37.26 -11.23
C ILE A 787 -3.16 -38.21 -11.90
N GLU A 788 -2.49 -37.71 -12.93
CA GLU A 788 -1.34 -38.40 -13.54
C GLU A 788 -0.06 -37.92 -12.86
N LEU A 789 0.79 -38.86 -12.45
CA LEU A 789 2.07 -38.56 -11.81
C LEU A 789 3.22 -39.16 -12.63
N PRO A 790 4.30 -38.40 -12.87
CA PRO A 790 5.52 -38.98 -13.40
C PRO A 790 6.14 -39.95 -12.36
N PRO A 791 7.07 -40.83 -12.75
CA PRO A 791 7.83 -41.64 -11.80
C PRO A 791 8.55 -40.75 -10.77
N LEU A 792 8.20 -40.91 -9.50
CA LEU A 792 8.73 -40.09 -8.40
C LEU A 792 9.89 -40.80 -7.68
N ALA A 793 10.92 -40.05 -7.31
CA ALA A 793 12.04 -40.51 -6.50
C ALA A 793 11.83 -40.20 -5.02
N GLY A 794 11.73 -41.24 -4.19
CA GLY A 794 11.40 -41.12 -2.76
C GLY A 794 10.00 -40.58 -2.50
N ASP A 795 9.79 -40.08 -1.28
CA ASP A 795 8.48 -39.56 -0.85
C ASP A 795 8.25 -38.14 -1.38
N TRP A 796 6.98 -37.82 -1.66
CA TRP A 796 6.56 -36.51 -2.16
C TRP A 796 5.31 -36.02 -1.45
N LEU A 797 5.26 -34.72 -1.18
CA LEU A 797 4.06 -34.00 -0.82
C LEU A 797 3.43 -33.49 -2.11
N VAL A 798 2.33 -34.12 -2.55
CA VAL A 798 1.62 -33.81 -3.79
C VAL A 798 0.32 -33.07 -3.51
N TYR A 799 0.03 -32.04 -4.29
CA TYR A 799 -1.20 -31.24 -4.21
C TYR A 799 -1.53 -30.57 -5.54
N LEU A 800 -2.71 -29.97 -5.60
CA LEU A 800 -3.21 -29.25 -6.77
C LEU A 800 -3.08 -27.73 -6.57
N ARG A 801 -2.64 -27.02 -7.61
CA ARG A 801 -2.61 -25.55 -7.65
C ARG A 801 -3.28 -25.00 -8.91
N ALA A 802 -3.82 -23.79 -8.80
CA ALA A 802 -4.22 -22.97 -9.95
C ALA A 802 -3.62 -21.57 -9.78
N GLY A 803 -2.55 -21.28 -10.53
CA GLY A 803 -1.71 -20.11 -10.29
C GLY A 803 -1.16 -20.11 -8.86
N GLU A 804 -1.44 -19.06 -8.09
CA GLU A 804 -1.00 -18.94 -6.70
C GLU A 804 -1.87 -19.73 -5.70
N ARG A 805 -3.07 -20.16 -6.09
CA ARG A 805 -4.02 -20.82 -5.19
C ARG A 805 -3.64 -22.29 -4.98
N VAL A 806 -3.51 -22.70 -3.73
CA VAL A 806 -3.45 -24.13 -3.35
C VAL A 806 -4.88 -24.66 -3.23
N LEU A 807 -5.26 -25.60 -4.09
CA LEU A 807 -6.62 -26.11 -4.20
C LEU A 807 -6.87 -27.31 -3.28
N SER A 808 -5.89 -28.21 -3.17
CA SER A 808 -6.03 -29.43 -2.38
C SER A 808 -5.14 -29.43 -1.14
N ALA A 809 -5.58 -30.12 -0.10
CA ALA A 809 -4.67 -30.45 1.01
C ALA A 809 -3.47 -31.27 0.49
N PRO A 810 -2.23 -30.94 0.91
CA PRO A 810 -1.06 -31.76 0.61
C PRO A 810 -1.24 -33.20 1.07
N CYS A 811 -0.91 -34.14 0.19
CA CYS A 811 -0.96 -35.57 0.43
C CYS A 811 0.43 -36.18 0.26
N VAL A 812 0.78 -37.17 1.08
CA VAL A 812 2.05 -37.90 0.93
C VAL A 812 1.86 -39.03 -0.08
N ILE A 813 2.70 -39.03 -1.12
CA ILE A 813 2.76 -40.07 -2.13
C ILE A 813 4.17 -40.66 -2.12
N TRP A 814 4.24 -41.98 -1.97
CA TRP A 814 5.50 -42.72 -1.95
C TRP A 814 5.93 -43.03 -3.39
N GLY A 815 7.08 -42.49 -3.80
CA GLY A 815 7.67 -42.74 -5.11
C GLY A 815 8.35 -44.11 -5.19
N GLU A 816 8.44 -44.63 -6.41
CA GLU A 816 8.99 -45.96 -6.69
C GLU A 816 10.50 -45.95 -6.98
N LEU A 817 11.07 -44.77 -7.25
CA LEU A 817 12.50 -44.62 -7.56
C LEU A 817 13.32 -44.34 -6.29
N PRO A 818 14.60 -44.76 -6.23
CA PRO A 818 15.50 -44.44 -5.14
C PRO A 818 15.66 -42.93 -4.94
N ALA A 819 15.63 -42.49 -3.68
CA ALA A 819 15.72 -41.07 -3.34
C ALA A 819 17.18 -40.60 -3.19
N ALA A 820 17.44 -39.33 -3.48
CA ALA A 820 18.73 -38.68 -3.22
C ALA A 820 19.04 -38.54 -1.71
N GLU A 821 20.28 -38.16 -1.36
CA GLU A 821 20.66 -37.84 0.02
C GLU A 821 20.08 -36.49 0.47
N ALA A 822 19.89 -36.33 1.78
CA ALA A 822 19.35 -35.11 2.39
C ALA A 822 20.49 -34.17 2.82
N ASP A 823 20.83 -33.23 1.94
CA ASP A 823 22.07 -32.44 2.05
C ASP A 823 21.91 -31.14 2.85
N THR A 824 20.67 -30.76 3.20
CA THR A 824 20.41 -29.53 3.97
C THR A 824 19.85 -29.84 5.37
N PRO A 825 20.09 -28.99 6.38
CA PRO A 825 19.53 -29.19 7.72
C PRO A 825 17.99 -29.27 7.73
N LEU A 826 17.34 -28.50 6.86
CA LEU A 826 15.89 -28.55 6.68
C LEU A 826 15.45 -29.87 6.03
N ALA A 827 16.15 -30.34 5.00
CA ALA A 827 15.87 -31.63 4.36
C ALA A 827 16.00 -32.79 5.35
N GLN A 828 17.08 -32.81 6.14
CA GLN A 828 17.30 -33.82 7.16
C GLN A 828 16.17 -33.85 8.18
N ALA A 829 15.73 -32.68 8.67
CA ALA A 829 14.59 -32.59 9.57
C ALA A 829 13.29 -33.07 8.90
N MET A 830 13.04 -32.68 7.65
CA MET A 830 11.82 -33.02 6.92
C MET A 830 11.75 -34.50 6.51
N THR A 831 12.88 -35.20 6.40
CA THR A 831 12.92 -36.66 6.17
C THR A 831 12.63 -37.50 7.42
N ILE A 832 12.56 -36.91 8.61
CA ILE A 832 12.21 -37.62 9.84
C ILE A 832 10.72 -38.00 9.78
N SER A 833 10.41 -39.29 9.85
CA SER A 833 9.03 -39.78 9.78
C SER A 833 8.23 -39.44 11.04
N ASP A 834 8.82 -39.58 12.23
CA ASP A 834 8.16 -39.28 13.49
C ASP A 834 7.90 -37.77 13.64
N ARG A 835 6.65 -37.41 13.93
CA ARG A 835 6.24 -36.01 14.01
C ARG A 835 6.88 -35.27 15.19
N THR A 836 7.00 -35.93 16.33
CA THR A 836 7.49 -35.30 17.56
C THR A 836 8.98 -35.03 17.43
N GLU A 837 9.73 -36.02 16.97
CA GLU A 837 11.16 -35.91 16.69
C GLU A 837 11.44 -34.84 15.61
N ARG A 838 10.64 -34.83 14.54
CA ARG A 838 10.73 -33.79 13.49
C ARG A 838 10.51 -32.38 14.05
N LEU A 839 9.47 -32.18 14.87
CA LEU A 839 9.18 -30.87 15.48
C LEU A 839 10.26 -30.44 16.46
N GLU A 840 10.80 -31.37 17.25
CA GLU A 840 11.92 -31.10 18.15
C GLU A 840 13.16 -30.69 17.36
N ARG A 841 13.49 -31.40 16.28
CA ARG A 841 14.62 -31.07 15.40
C ARG A 841 14.46 -29.70 14.75
N LEU A 842 13.25 -29.37 14.26
CA LEU A 842 12.96 -28.04 13.72
C LEU A 842 13.06 -26.95 14.80
N GLY A 843 12.60 -27.23 16.02
CA GLY A 843 12.74 -26.32 17.17
C GLY A 843 14.21 -26.05 17.51
N GLN A 844 15.04 -27.10 17.59
CA GLN A 844 16.48 -26.97 17.82
C GLN A 844 17.17 -26.14 16.73
N LEU A 845 16.77 -26.31 15.46
CA LEU A 845 17.28 -25.51 14.34
C LEU A 845 16.90 -24.03 14.52
N CYS A 846 15.66 -23.72 14.87
CA CYS A 846 15.21 -22.36 15.17
C CYS A 846 15.96 -21.74 16.37
N ASP A 847 16.17 -22.49 17.44
CA ASP A 847 16.86 -22.01 18.64
C ASP A 847 18.34 -21.73 18.35
N ALA A 848 19.01 -22.60 17.58
CA ALA A 848 20.40 -22.38 17.15
C ALA A 848 20.57 -21.06 16.36
N MET A 849 19.55 -20.64 15.63
CA MET A 849 19.54 -19.40 14.84
C MET A 849 19.42 -18.14 15.68
N LEU A 850 18.72 -18.21 16.82
CA LEU A 850 18.62 -17.09 17.76
C LEU A 850 19.97 -16.77 18.42
N VAL A 851 20.90 -17.73 18.40
CA VAL A 851 22.22 -17.64 19.04
C VAL A 851 23.33 -17.22 18.05
N ALA A 852 23.27 -17.60 16.77
CA ALA A 852 24.28 -17.23 15.76
C ALA A 852 23.72 -17.08 14.33
N SER A 853 24.16 -16.05 13.59
CA SER A 853 23.78 -15.80 12.20
C SER A 853 24.88 -16.27 11.23
N THR A 854 24.86 -17.54 10.83
CA THR A 854 25.79 -18.11 9.84
C THR A 854 25.18 -18.06 8.41
N GLY A 855 25.97 -18.41 7.39
CA GLY A 855 25.49 -18.55 6.01
C GLY A 855 24.40 -19.61 5.85
N GLU A 856 24.56 -20.75 6.54
CA GLU A 856 23.56 -21.83 6.59
C GLU A 856 22.27 -21.39 7.27
N CYS A 857 22.35 -20.54 8.30
CA CYS A 857 21.16 -19.97 8.93
C CYS A 857 20.35 -19.11 7.96
N ARG A 858 21.01 -18.29 7.12
CA ARG A 858 20.29 -17.50 6.11
C ARG A 858 19.60 -18.38 5.07
N ALA A 859 20.26 -19.45 4.61
CA ALA A 859 19.68 -20.39 3.66
C ALA A 859 18.43 -21.09 4.24
N PHE A 860 18.50 -21.55 5.49
CA PHE A 860 17.34 -22.16 6.16
C PHE A 860 16.18 -21.18 6.34
N VAL A 861 16.43 -19.94 6.81
CA VAL A 861 15.35 -18.93 6.94
C VAL A 861 14.70 -18.64 5.59
N GLN A 862 15.51 -18.47 4.55
CA GLN A 862 15.01 -18.25 3.19
C GLN A 862 14.13 -19.42 2.73
N SER A 863 14.59 -20.66 2.92
CA SER A 863 13.81 -21.86 2.61
C SER A 863 12.50 -21.98 3.39
N VAL A 864 12.49 -21.64 4.68
CA VAL A 864 11.27 -21.66 5.50
C VAL A 864 10.30 -20.55 5.05
N ILE A 865 10.81 -19.36 4.72
CA ILE A 865 10.02 -18.26 4.16
C ILE A 865 9.42 -18.67 2.81
N GLU A 866 10.19 -19.28 1.92
CA GLU A 866 9.72 -19.76 0.62
C GLU A 866 8.61 -20.81 0.75
N ILE A 867 8.75 -21.74 1.70
CA ILE A 867 7.71 -22.72 2.01
C ILE A 867 6.45 -22.03 2.55
N ALA A 868 6.60 -21.10 3.50
CA ALA A 868 5.47 -20.38 4.09
C ALA A 868 4.74 -19.51 3.06
N LEU A 869 5.46 -18.82 2.18
CA LEU A 869 4.89 -17.99 1.12
C LEU A 869 4.18 -18.83 0.05
N SER A 870 4.78 -19.96 -0.35
CA SER A 870 4.23 -20.81 -1.42
C SER A 870 2.96 -21.57 -1.02
N LEU A 871 2.73 -21.78 0.27
CA LEU A 871 1.58 -22.51 0.79
C LEU A 871 0.56 -21.57 1.47
N ASP A 872 0.66 -20.26 1.23
CA ASP A 872 -0.24 -19.26 1.80
C ASP A 872 -0.32 -19.33 3.35
N GLY A 873 0.84 -19.51 3.99
CA GLY A 873 0.97 -19.65 5.45
C GLY A 873 0.70 -21.05 6.01
N LEU A 874 0.34 -22.04 5.17
CA LEU A 874 0.04 -23.40 5.62
C LEU A 874 1.30 -24.21 5.96
N ARG A 875 1.30 -24.82 7.15
CA ARG A 875 2.37 -25.74 7.58
C ARG A 875 2.25 -27.09 6.86
N LEU A 876 3.32 -27.54 6.22
CA LEU A 876 3.44 -28.89 5.65
C LEU A 876 3.24 -29.95 6.74
N ARG A 877 2.21 -30.80 6.58
CA ARG A 877 2.07 -32.04 7.34
C ARG A 877 2.41 -33.22 6.42
N LEU A 878 3.52 -33.90 6.73
CA LEU A 878 3.72 -35.28 6.29
C LEU A 878 2.77 -36.15 7.13
N SER A 879 1.87 -36.89 6.47
CA SER A 879 0.92 -37.75 7.17
C SER A 879 1.69 -38.82 7.96
N THR A 880 1.31 -38.96 9.23
CA THR A 880 1.51 -40.23 9.94
C THR A 880 0.30 -41.09 9.64
N SER A 881 0.53 -42.38 9.38
CA SER A 881 -0.49 -43.43 9.40
C SER A 881 -1.56 -43.21 10.48
#